data_AF-A0A814P5P1-F1
#
_entry.id   AF-A0A814P5P1-F1
#
_cell.length_a   1.000
_cell.length_b   1.000
_cell.length_c   1.000
_cell.angle_alpha   90.00
_cell.angle_beta   90.00
_cell.angle_gamma   90.00
#
_symmetry.space_group_name_H-M   'P 1'
#
loop_
_entity.id
_entity.type
_entity.pdbx_description
1 polymer ?
#
loop_
_entity_poly.entity_id
_entity_poly.type
_entity_poly.pdbx_seq_one_letter_code
_entity_poly.pdbx_strand_id
1 'polypeptide(L)'
;MSSKSRAQTGKIFISQNLTSKIQNLRDEMSQSVNPQKKYKPIMATLTTTERSKTKINLNICRPLNASHSNSIIPKETLKRNEDLEDLIIVWLDQHMIETENEFITRKRDLRQVIDCLIAFNDIGKCFAYIKSIEQEKIFFIVSGALGRNFMDDLNDYSQIIFIYFYCSNENYYRSWKKNYKKVVGAFATEHELITQITSDVSSFFQNILPISVINSIDITEKSMRDLTGSQAQFMWSQILMEILVDLPQTPESKQDFIDECRRRYKNNASQQTKITEFEKAYKPSNALSWYAADSFLYRIVNKALRTQNIIYIFKCRFFIIDVYQQLKTFYSEFIKNFKKTTFTVYRGQSMPADEFSKLQKNINGFISINSFFSTSPSSAVSLPYTGDGKRRPLFESVLFEIELKLDINTVPFADIAKQSQMKSENEVLLCMGATFRIESVDKVYDDVWHVKLISIDRNDNSKLAGLKNYLKNETNETLTCLAIGRILQKMGEYDKAQVLYEILLAELPSNHLSIAGIYNDFGMTLFKTQKDSKLVLNYLLQSLQLQMKTFPKYFLCCTQTLSNIASVYSERRNFKRSLRLLHVTLQILDLDVSTNSSNAIASQRSEIYNNIGQIYLKIGQLSLSLKYLNMSLKIKRKILPVNHPDIALTLNNIGMIYLKRLDYEKAGKSFEEAVEIVEECLPLEQRADAAQLYNNIGLLEYNRDNLDKALLYYDKALTIQLKCLPPMHWQTAAVYNNMGHVFFEKAEYKIALKMFHKSLTIGEQCLPSNHPEISHIHQNIGKVYRALKDYPRALIHCINAVQIGLECLPSTDSYIAETYRGLARVYNDLENYPVAMQNFQKALDIYVKKPPIDKKYLATLYEDIGIGYYNTKQYHDSLKNLQKAVKIFRNCDSNHYDECVNKAQELITQIMDLQSN
;
A
#
# COMPACT_ATOMS: atom_id res chain seq x y z
N MET A 1 -40.24 15.67 -38.98
CA MET A 1 -38.93 16.32 -38.71
C MET A 1 -38.89 17.17 -37.43
N SER A 2 -40.01 17.50 -36.77
CA SER A 2 -40.04 18.37 -35.57
C SER A 2 -39.70 17.71 -34.23
N SER A 3 -39.74 16.37 -34.12
CA SER A 3 -39.37 15.64 -32.90
C SER A 3 -37.85 15.45 -32.73
N LYS A 4 -37.12 15.28 -33.83
CA LYS A 4 -35.64 15.17 -33.82
C LYS A 4 -34.96 16.51 -33.51
N SER A 5 -35.50 17.65 -33.98
CA SER A 5 -34.93 18.96 -33.69
C SER A 5 -35.15 19.41 -32.23
N ARG A 6 -36.32 19.10 -31.63
CA ARG A 6 -36.58 19.35 -30.19
C ARG A 6 -35.70 18.51 -29.26
N ALA A 7 -35.39 17.27 -29.62
CA ALA A 7 -34.46 16.43 -28.86
C ALA A 7 -33.00 16.94 -28.97
N GLN A 8 -32.59 17.46 -30.12
CA GLN A 8 -31.27 18.07 -30.33
C GLN A 8 -31.13 19.41 -29.60
N THR A 9 -32.14 20.30 -29.67
CA THR A 9 -32.12 21.58 -28.93
C THR A 9 -32.22 21.37 -27.42
N GLY A 10 -32.98 20.38 -26.95
CA GLY A 10 -32.99 19.96 -25.55
C GLY A 10 -31.62 19.46 -25.06
N LYS A 11 -30.93 18.63 -25.85
CA LYS A 11 -29.57 18.16 -25.53
C LYS A 11 -28.53 19.30 -25.48
N ILE A 12 -28.61 20.27 -26.40
CA ILE A 12 -27.71 21.44 -26.43
C ILE A 12 -27.97 22.37 -25.24
N PHE A 13 -29.24 22.60 -24.88
CA PHE A 13 -29.59 23.46 -23.76
C PHE A 13 -29.18 22.84 -22.41
N ILE A 14 -29.32 21.51 -22.28
CA ILE A 14 -28.86 20.82 -21.07
C ILE A 14 -27.33 20.76 -21.02
N SER A 15 -26.63 20.55 -22.14
CA SER A 15 -25.15 20.57 -22.14
C SER A 15 -24.58 21.94 -21.77
N GLN A 16 -25.22 23.04 -22.19
CA GLN A 16 -24.84 24.40 -21.80
C GLN A 16 -25.11 24.67 -20.31
N ASN A 17 -26.26 24.22 -19.78
CA ASN A 17 -26.63 24.37 -18.37
C ASN A 17 -25.78 23.48 -17.44
N LEU A 18 -25.35 22.31 -17.92
CA LEU A 18 -24.43 21.45 -17.19
C LEU A 18 -23.00 22.00 -17.23
N THR A 19 -22.56 22.50 -18.39
CA THR A 19 -21.27 23.18 -18.52
C THR A 19 -21.22 24.41 -17.63
N SER A 20 -22.29 25.20 -17.54
CA SER A 20 -22.38 26.34 -16.62
C SER A 20 -22.48 25.90 -15.15
N LYS A 21 -23.17 24.81 -14.82
CA LYS A 21 -23.17 24.25 -13.45
C LYS A 21 -21.80 23.70 -13.04
N ILE A 22 -21.09 23.03 -13.93
CA ILE A 22 -19.73 22.52 -13.68
C ILE A 22 -18.74 23.68 -13.65
N GLN A 23 -18.90 24.70 -14.50
CA GLN A 23 -18.10 25.92 -14.48
C GLN A 23 -18.37 26.75 -13.21
N ASN A 24 -19.62 26.85 -12.74
CA ASN A 24 -19.96 27.47 -11.46
C ASN A 24 -19.40 26.65 -10.29
N LEU A 25 -19.48 25.31 -10.34
CA LEU A 25 -18.80 24.45 -9.38
C LEU A 25 -17.29 24.67 -9.42
N ARG A 26 -16.68 24.83 -10.60
CA ARG A 26 -15.27 25.15 -10.77
C ARG A 26 -14.94 26.50 -10.14
N ASP A 27 -15.74 27.53 -10.36
CA ASP A 27 -15.51 28.86 -9.82
C ASP A 27 -15.70 28.85 -8.29
N GLU A 28 -16.71 28.13 -7.77
CA GLU A 28 -16.91 27.86 -6.34
C GLU A 28 -15.75 27.04 -5.71
N MET A 29 -15.19 26.07 -6.45
CA MET A 29 -14.07 25.24 -6.00
C MET A 29 -12.75 26.03 -6.00
N SER A 30 -12.53 26.85 -7.03
CA SER A 30 -11.38 27.74 -7.19
C SER A 30 -11.33 28.81 -6.10
N GLN A 31 -12.49 29.30 -5.65
CA GLN A 31 -12.58 30.24 -4.52
C GLN A 31 -12.29 29.57 -3.17
N SER A 32 -12.47 28.25 -3.03
CA SER A 32 -12.15 27.51 -1.79
C SER A 32 -10.70 27.06 -1.68
N VAL A 33 -9.95 27.12 -2.79
CA VAL A 33 -8.49 27.01 -2.81
C VAL A 33 -7.96 28.42 -2.84
N ASN A 34 -7.83 29.06 -1.68
CA ASN A 34 -7.36 30.44 -1.59
C ASN A 34 -5.98 30.58 -2.30
N PRO A 35 -5.89 31.27 -3.46
CA PRO A 35 -4.62 31.47 -4.15
C PRO A 35 -3.77 32.54 -3.44
N GLN A 36 -4.28 33.15 -2.36
CA GLN A 36 -3.66 34.27 -1.65
C GLN A 36 -3.03 33.90 -0.30
N LYS A 37 -2.39 32.74 -0.21
CA LYS A 37 -1.13 32.67 0.54
C LYS A 37 -0.03 32.31 -0.44
N LYS A 38 0.61 33.35 -0.98
CA LYS A 38 1.99 33.24 -1.43
C LYS A 38 2.79 32.64 -0.28
N TYR A 39 3.07 31.35 -0.33
CA TYR A 39 4.18 30.80 0.46
C TYR A 39 5.43 31.50 -0.06
N LYS A 40 5.91 32.49 0.69
CA LYS A 40 7.27 33.00 0.50
C LYS A 40 8.22 31.86 0.84
N PRO A 41 9.24 31.61 0.01
CA PRO A 41 10.29 30.65 0.31
C PRO A 41 11.04 31.10 1.57
N ILE A 42 11.33 30.14 2.46
CA ILE A 42 12.36 30.33 3.48
C ILE A 42 13.70 30.33 2.74
N MET A 43 14.19 31.53 2.47
CA MET A 43 15.61 31.88 2.42
C MET A 43 15.68 33.40 2.32
N ALA A 44 15.77 34.06 3.47
CA ALA A 44 16.35 35.39 3.56
C ALA A 44 17.85 35.19 3.78
N THR A 45 18.68 35.60 2.83
CA THR A 45 19.80 36.57 3.01
C THR A 45 20.63 36.69 1.73
N LEU A 46 21.07 37.94 1.46
CA LEU A 46 22.00 38.42 0.42
C LEU A 46 21.38 38.61 -0.97
N THR A 47 21.37 39.78 -1.63
CA THR A 47 21.83 41.16 -1.35
C THR A 47 21.16 42.07 -2.43
N THR A 48 20.75 43.29 -2.02
CA THR A 48 20.65 44.58 -2.76
C THR A 48 20.59 44.57 -4.31
N THR A 49 19.66 45.22 -5.02
CA THR A 49 19.35 46.68 -5.05
C THR A 49 17.99 47.02 -5.72
N GLU A 50 17.60 48.28 -5.54
CA GLU A 50 16.32 49.01 -5.72
C GLU A 50 15.62 49.12 -7.10
N ARG A 51 14.30 49.46 -7.00
CA ARG A 51 13.44 50.34 -7.87
C ARG A 51 12.99 49.79 -9.24
N SER A 52 11.75 49.95 -9.74
CA SER A 52 10.62 50.86 -9.42
C SER A 52 9.31 50.46 -10.14
N LYS A 53 8.17 50.89 -9.58
CA LYS A 53 6.89 51.36 -10.19
C LYS A 53 6.11 50.50 -11.22
N THR A 54 4.94 50.04 -10.75
CA THR A 54 3.60 50.02 -11.41
C THR A 54 3.49 49.90 -12.94
N LYS A 55 2.88 48.81 -13.41
CA LYS A 55 1.59 48.83 -14.13
C LYS A 55 1.04 47.41 -14.29
N ILE A 56 -0.23 47.26 -13.91
CA ILE A 56 -1.06 46.10 -14.15
C ILE A 56 -1.18 45.92 -15.67
N ASN A 57 -0.81 44.75 -16.19
CA ASN A 57 -1.34 44.26 -17.46
C ASN A 57 -1.56 42.76 -17.38
N LEU A 58 -2.82 42.38 -17.60
CA LEU A 58 -3.32 41.02 -17.73
C LEU A 58 -2.61 40.32 -18.89
N ASN A 59 -1.85 39.26 -18.59
CA ASN A 59 -1.50 38.20 -19.53
C ASN A 59 -1.05 36.96 -18.74
N ILE A 60 -2.03 36.17 -18.28
CA ILE A 60 -1.79 34.83 -17.73
C ILE A 60 -2.04 33.83 -18.85
N CYS A 61 -1.01 33.63 -19.68
CA CYS A 61 -0.79 32.44 -20.50
C CYS A 61 0.67 32.47 -20.96
N ARG A 62 1.56 31.87 -20.16
CA ARG A 62 2.77 31.23 -20.70
C ARG A 62 2.94 29.86 -20.05
N PRO A 63 3.32 28.84 -20.84
CA PRO A 63 3.66 27.53 -20.33
C PRO A 63 4.90 27.66 -19.44
N LEU A 64 4.99 26.84 -18.40
CA LEU A 64 6.24 26.64 -17.67
C LEU A 64 7.27 26.13 -18.69
N ASN A 65 8.14 27.03 -19.15
CA ASN A 65 9.35 26.67 -19.86
C ASN A 65 10.19 25.79 -18.94
N ALA A 66 10.74 24.72 -19.51
CA ALA A 66 11.79 23.92 -18.92
C ALA A 66 12.94 24.81 -18.42
N SER A 67 13.12 24.86 -17.10
CA SER A 67 14.39 25.06 -16.41
C SER A 67 14.11 25.24 -14.92
N HIS A 68 14.79 24.41 -14.11
CA HIS A 68 14.85 24.43 -12.65
C HIS A 68 13.72 23.68 -11.92
N SER A 69 14.06 22.41 -11.69
CA SER A 69 13.63 21.57 -10.58
C SER A 69 13.38 22.35 -9.30
N ASN A 70 12.16 22.25 -8.77
CA ASN A 70 11.87 22.47 -7.36
C ASN A 70 10.77 21.47 -6.97
N SER A 71 11.22 20.26 -6.60
CA SER A 71 10.40 19.19 -6.05
C SER A 71 9.83 19.62 -4.69
N ILE A 72 8.51 19.51 -4.52
CA ILE A 72 7.82 19.72 -3.25
C ILE A 72 7.76 18.38 -2.50
N ILE A 73 8.92 17.83 -2.10
CA ILE A 73 9.04 16.64 -1.22
C ILE A 73 10.35 16.80 -0.40
N PRO A 74 10.40 16.42 0.89
CA PRO A 74 11.65 16.32 1.61
C PRO A 74 12.63 15.42 0.85
N LYS A 75 13.84 15.94 0.57
CA LYS A 75 14.92 15.25 -0.18
C LYS A 75 15.29 13.86 0.37
N GLU A 76 14.84 13.52 1.58
CA GLU A 76 15.11 12.26 2.27
C GLU A 76 14.34 11.07 1.66
N THR A 77 13.11 11.26 1.17
CA THR A 77 12.30 10.16 0.58
C THR A 77 12.76 9.81 -0.83
N LEU A 78 13.19 10.81 -1.62
CA LEU A 78 13.80 10.61 -2.93
C LEU A 78 15.18 9.96 -2.81
N LYS A 79 16.01 10.36 -1.83
CA LYS A 79 17.31 9.71 -1.56
C LYS A 79 17.19 8.20 -1.33
N ARG A 80 16.23 7.75 -0.51
CA ARG A 80 16.03 6.31 -0.24
C ARG A 80 15.62 5.48 -1.47
N ASN A 81 14.98 6.08 -2.47
CA ASN A 81 14.59 5.39 -3.72
C ASN A 81 15.60 5.57 -4.87
N GLU A 82 16.46 6.59 -4.79
CA GLU A 82 17.56 6.86 -5.73
C GLU A 82 18.75 5.92 -5.50
N ASP A 83 18.97 5.44 -4.27
CA ASP A 83 20.09 4.57 -3.96
C ASP A 83 19.73 3.11 -4.26
N LEU A 84 20.28 2.57 -5.34
CA LEU A 84 20.27 1.13 -5.66
C LEU A 84 21.03 0.29 -4.62
N GLU A 85 21.29 0.72 -3.39
CA GLU A 85 22.25 0.07 -2.49
C GLU A 85 21.61 -0.98 -1.58
N ASP A 86 21.28 -2.17 -2.11
CA ASP A 86 20.82 -3.31 -1.29
C ASP A 86 21.94 -3.99 -0.46
N LEU A 87 23.21 -3.56 -0.64
CA LEU A 87 24.36 -4.20 -0.02
C LEU A 87 25.35 -3.16 0.52
N ILE A 88 25.53 -3.17 1.84
CA ILE A 88 26.56 -2.38 2.52
C ILE A 88 27.67 -3.30 3.00
N ILE A 89 28.92 -2.91 2.78
CA ILE A 89 30.01 -3.42 3.60
C ILE A 89 30.16 -2.55 4.84
N VAL A 90 30.00 -3.18 5.99
CA VAL A 90 30.30 -2.56 7.27
C VAL A 90 31.60 -3.16 7.79
N TRP A 91 32.63 -2.32 7.95
CA TRP A 91 33.93 -2.72 8.46
C TRP A 91 34.13 -2.17 9.88
N LEU A 92 34.22 -3.06 10.87
CA LEU A 92 34.57 -2.72 12.24
C LEU A 92 36.05 -2.96 12.51
N ASP A 93 36.81 -1.89 12.77
CA ASP A 93 38.25 -1.95 13.05
C ASP A 93 38.66 -1.04 14.22
N GLN A 94 39.23 -1.65 15.27
CA GLN A 94 39.67 -0.97 16.49
C GLN A 94 40.90 -0.07 16.28
N HIS A 95 41.71 -0.36 15.25
CA HIS A 95 42.98 0.32 14.99
C HIS A 95 42.89 1.31 13.82
N MET A 96 41.68 1.68 13.42
CA MET A 96 41.46 2.70 12.40
C MET A 96 41.83 4.09 12.94
N ILE A 97 43.00 4.59 12.55
CA ILE A 97 43.56 5.91 12.95
C ILE A 97 43.10 7.03 12.00
N GLU A 98 42.58 6.68 10.82
CA GLU A 98 42.21 7.61 9.74
C GLU A 98 40.74 8.05 9.81
N THR A 99 40.42 9.20 9.21
CA THR A 99 39.02 9.60 9.00
C THR A 99 38.33 8.64 8.01
N GLU A 100 37.00 8.47 8.11
CA GLU A 100 36.22 7.59 7.22
C GLU A 100 36.55 7.83 5.73
N ASN A 101 36.68 9.09 5.33
CA ASN A 101 37.02 9.48 3.95
C ASN A 101 38.44 9.05 3.51
N GLU A 102 39.42 9.09 4.40
CA GLU A 102 40.81 8.69 4.11
C GLU A 102 40.92 7.17 3.99
N PHE A 103 40.29 6.42 4.91
CA PHE A 103 40.23 4.97 4.87
C PHE A 103 39.54 4.47 3.59
N ILE A 104 38.39 5.07 3.25
CA ILE A 104 37.67 4.77 2.02
C ILE A 104 38.51 5.08 0.77
N THR A 105 39.34 6.14 0.81
CA THR A 105 40.23 6.50 -0.30
C THR A 105 41.39 5.52 -0.45
N ARG A 106 41.88 4.96 0.67
CA ARG A 106 42.95 3.95 0.70
C ARG A 106 42.47 2.57 0.21
N LYS A 107 41.21 2.21 0.51
CA LYS A 107 40.56 0.95 0.07
C LYS A 107 39.91 1.05 -1.31
N ARG A 108 40.59 1.68 -2.27
CA ARG A 108 40.09 1.88 -3.65
C ARG A 108 39.70 0.58 -4.34
N ASP A 109 40.39 -0.52 -4.06
CA ASP A 109 40.15 -1.82 -4.70
C ASP A 109 38.81 -2.44 -4.29
N LEU A 110 38.38 -2.27 -3.02
CA LEU A 110 37.03 -2.65 -2.58
C LEU A 110 35.94 -1.80 -3.23
N ARG A 111 36.21 -0.50 -3.46
CA ARG A 111 35.31 0.41 -4.19
C ARG A 111 35.19 0.11 -5.68
N GLN A 112 36.10 -0.66 -6.27
CA GLN A 112 35.92 -1.13 -7.65
C GLN A 112 34.78 -2.15 -7.76
N VAL A 113 34.39 -2.75 -6.63
CA VAL A 113 33.49 -3.89 -6.56
C VAL A 113 32.14 -3.53 -5.90
N ILE A 114 32.15 -2.62 -4.93
CA ILE A 114 30.97 -2.27 -4.11
C ILE A 114 30.81 -0.76 -3.99
N ASP A 115 29.56 -0.31 -4.04
CA ASP A 115 29.19 1.10 -4.06
C ASP A 115 29.20 1.73 -2.65
N CYS A 116 28.85 0.95 -1.61
CA CYS A 116 28.75 1.40 -0.22
C CYS A 116 29.71 0.65 0.72
N LEU A 117 30.72 1.36 1.23
CA LEU A 117 31.65 0.87 2.26
C LEU A 117 31.64 1.87 3.41
N ILE A 118 31.27 1.39 4.60
CA ILE A 118 31.19 2.17 5.82
C ILE A 118 32.08 1.53 6.86
N ALA A 119 32.90 2.34 7.51
CA ALA A 119 33.84 1.86 8.50
C ALA A 119 33.54 2.47 9.88
N PHE A 120 33.58 1.64 10.92
CA PHE A 120 33.39 2.05 12.30
C PHE A 120 34.61 1.69 13.13
N ASN A 121 35.00 2.62 14.01
CA ASN A 121 35.97 2.38 15.09
C ASN A 121 35.29 2.15 16.45
N ASP A 122 33.98 2.39 16.54
CA ASP A 122 33.18 2.25 17.76
C ASP A 122 32.04 1.25 17.55
N ILE A 123 31.98 0.27 18.46
CA ILE A 123 31.04 -0.87 18.39
C ILE A 123 29.60 -0.40 18.60
N GLY A 124 29.37 0.53 19.52
CA GLY A 124 28.03 1.05 19.83
C GLY A 124 27.43 1.80 18.65
N LYS A 125 28.23 2.64 17.98
CA LYS A 125 27.83 3.34 16.75
C LYS A 125 27.57 2.37 15.61
N CYS A 126 28.41 1.35 15.45
CA CYS A 126 28.23 0.31 14.44
C CYS A 126 26.89 -0.42 14.62
N PHE A 127 26.55 -0.85 15.84
CA PHE A 127 25.28 -1.51 16.11
C PHE A 127 24.07 -0.59 16.03
N ALA A 128 24.18 0.67 16.45
CA ALA A 128 23.12 1.65 16.25
C ALA A 128 22.83 1.87 14.75
N TYR A 129 23.88 1.88 13.92
CA TYR A 129 23.75 1.95 12.47
C TYR A 129 23.07 0.71 11.89
N ILE A 130 23.51 -0.50 12.24
CA ILE A 130 22.87 -1.75 11.80
C ILE A 130 21.39 -1.79 12.20
N LYS A 131 21.04 -1.35 13.42
CA LYS A 131 19.64 -1.27 13.88
C LYS A 131 18.81 -0.23 13.13
N SER A 132 19.44 0.85 12.64
CA SER A 132 18.74 1.90 11.87
C SER A 132 18.41 1.48 10.44
N ILE A 133 19.01 0.38 9.96
CA ILE A 133 18.84 -0.15 8.61
C ILE A 133 17.91 -1.36 8.67
N GLU A 134 16.72 -1.23 8.08
CA GLU A 134 15.72 -2.30 8.09
C GLU A 134 15.71 -3.14 6.81
N GLN A 135 16.22 -2.63 5.68
CA GLN A 135 16.01 -3.25 4.36
C GLN A 135 17.29 -3.67 3.62
N GLU A 136 18.47 -3.18 4.02
CA GLU A 136 19.72 -3.46 3.30
C GLU A 136 20.46 -4.67 3.89
N LYS A 137 21.15 -5.40 3.02
CA LYS A 137 21.95 -6.57 3.39
C LYS A 137 23.37 -6.15 3.74
N ILE A 138 23.93 -6.74 4.78
CA ILE A 138 25.23 -6.32 5.31
C ILE A 138 26.25 -7.45 5.13
N PHE A 139 27.37 -7.13 4.48
CA PHE A 139 28.59 -7.91 4.52
C PHE A 139 29.49 -7.30 5.59
N PHE A 140 29.66 -8.03 6.68
CA PHE A 140 30.29 -7.51 7.88
C PHE A 140 31.75 -7.94 7.95
N ILE A 141 32.67 -7.00 8.11
CA ILE A 141 34.10 -7.27 8.28
C ILE A 141 34.48 -6.92 9.72
N VAL A 142 35.15 -7.84 10.40
CA VAL A 142 35.66 -7.64 11.77
C VAL A 142 37.16 -7.80 11.80
N SER A 143 37.87 -6.75 12.20
CA SER A 143 39.33 -6.80 12.42
C SER A 143 39.67 -7.24 13.85
N GLY A 144 40.69 -8.10 13.99
CA GLY A 144 41.35 -8.37 15.27
C GLY A 144 40.53 -9.16 16.32
N ALA A 145 40.77 -8.88 17.61
CA ALA A 145 40.19 -9.64 18.73
C ALA A 145 38.73 -9.26 19.07
N LEU A 146 38.17 -8.22 18.41
CA LEU A 146 36.83 -7.68 18.66
C LEU A 146 35.71 -8.70 18.47
N GLY A 147 35.89 -9.66 17.55
CA GLY A 147 34.91 -10.72 17.31
C GLY A 147 34.60 -11.57 18.55
N ARG A 148 35.49 -11.66 19.55
CA ARG A 148 35.26 -12.54 20.71
C ARG A 148 34.08 -12.11 21.58
N ASN A 149 33.77 -10.82 21.62
CA ASN A 149 32.88 -10.27 22.64
C ASN A 149 31.42 -10.13 22.16
N PHE A 150 31.16 -10.18 20.85
CA PHE A 150 29.86 -9.76 20.28
C PHE A 150 29.37 -10.64 19.11
N MET A 151 29.96 -11.84 18.92
CA MET A 151 29.58 -12.73 17.82
C MET A 151 28.19 -13.36 17.98
N ASP A 152 27.75 -13.58 19.22
CA ASP A 152 26.38 -14.04 19.50
C ASP A 152 25.37 -12.96 19.08
N ASP A 153 25.60 -11.71 19.45
CA ASP A 153 24.75 -10.58 19.06
C ASP A 153 24.71 -10.36 17.54
N LEU A 154 25.85 -10.48 16.85
CA LEU A 154 25.95 -10.29 15.39
C LEU A 154 25.17 -11.37 14.63
N ASN A 155 25.13 -12.60 15.14
CA ASN A 155 24.47 -13.71 14.46
C ASN A 155 22.94 -13.56 14.47
N ASP A 156 22.37 -12.86 15.44
CA ASP A 156 20.92 -12.65 15.57
C ASP A 156 20.36 -11.62 14.57
N TYR A 157 21.18 -10.71 14.03
CA TYR A 157 20.74 -9.74 13.02
C TYR A 157 20.48 -10.41 11.66
N SER A 158 19.24 -10.37 11.20
CA SER A 158 18.83 -10.91 9.89
C SER A 158 19.36 -10.11 8.70
N GLN A 159 19.77 -8.85 8.91
CA GLN A 159 20.41 -8.01 7.90
C GLN A 159 21.81 -8.49 7.53
N ILE A 160 22.55 -9.10 8.46
CA ILE A 160 23.92 -9.58 8.24
C ILE A 160 23.90 -10.92 7.52
N ILE A 161 24.43 -10.95 6.30
CA ILE A 161 24.50 -12.15 5.45
C ILE A 161 25.82 -12.88 5.65
N PHE A 162 26.93 -12.15 5.59
CA PHE A 162 28.27 -12.72 5.66
C PHE A 162 29.13 -11.98 6.68
N ILE A 163 29.94 -12.74 7.42
CA ILE A 163 30.91 -12.23 8.37
C ILE A 163 32.31 -12.67 7.91
N TYR A 164 33.18 -11.70 7.66
CA TYR A 164 34.57 -11.88 7.27
C TYR A 164 35.49 -11.43 8.42
N PHE A 165 36.47 -12.26 8.76
CA PHE A 165 37.46 -11.91 9.77
C PHE A 165 38.77 -11.50 9.14
N TYR A 166 39.26 -10.32 9.51
CA TYR A 166 40.59 -9.86 9.15
C TYR A 166 41.53 -10.08 10.34
N CYS A 167 42.22 -11.24 10.35
CA CYS A 167 43.08 -11.66 11.45
C CYS A 167 44.10 -12.73 11.01
N SER A 168 45.29 -12.69 11.60
CA SER A 168 46.42 -13.60 11.33
C SER A 168 46.40 -14.92 12.11
N ASN A 169 45.40 -15.18 12.97
CA ASN A 169 45.37 -16.36 13.84
C ASN A 169 44.29 -17.39 13.46
N GLU A 170 44.66 -18.42 12.69
CA GLU A 170 43.75 -19.44 12.16
C GLU A 170 43.04 -20.30 13.23
N ASN A 171 43.66 -20.51 14.40
CA ASN A 171 43.16 -21.46 15.40
C ASN A 171 41.86 -21.00 16.07
N TYR A 172 41.69 -19.69 16.27
CA TYR A 172 40.47 -19.10 16.82
C TYR A 172 39.31 -19.11 15.81
N TYR A 173 39.61 -19.04 14.51
CA TYR A 173 38.60 -19.04 13.45
C TYR A 173 37.96 -20.42 13.24
N ARG A 174 38.74 -21.51 13.33
CA ARG A 174 38.24 -22.87 13.10
C ARG A 174 37.14 -23.28 14.08
N SER A 175 37.16 -22.80 15.34
CA SER A 175 36.11 -23.07 16.32
C SER A 175 34.80 -22.34 15.98
N TRP A 176 34.87 -21.10 15.49
CA TRP A 176 33.70 -20.30 15.15
C TRP A 176 33.04 -20.69 13.83
N LYS A 177 33.81 -21.10 12.82
CA LYS A 177 33.23 -21.66 11.58
C LYS A 177 32.32 -22.86 11.86
N LYS A 178 32.64 -23.63 12.91
CA LYS A 178 31.83 -24.77 13.34
C LYS A 178 30.55 -24.36 14.07
N ASN A 179 30.56 -23.22 14.77
CA ASN A 179 29.46 -22.77 15.63
C ASN A 179 28.53 -21.74 14.97
N TYR A 180 29.01 -20.96 13.99
CA TYR A 180 28.26 -19.86 13.37
C TYR A 180 28.19 -19.99 11.85
N LYS A 181 26.97 -20.14 11.32
CA LYS A 181 26.70 -20.39 9.88
C LYS A 181 26.99 -19.20 8.96
N LYS A 182 26.99 -17.96 9.47
CA LYS A 182 27.21 -16.72 8.70
C LYS A 182 28.70 -16.39 8.48
N VAL A 183 29.61 -17.11 9.14
CA VAL A 183 31.05 -16.85 9.09
C VAL A 183 31.66 -17.49 7.84
N VAL A 184 32.17 -16.65 6.93
CA VAL A 184 32.73 -17.11 5.65
C VAL A 184 34.17 -17.59 5.82
N GLY A 185 35.03 -16.78 6.44
CA GLY A 185 36.48 -16.90 6.34
C GLY A 185 37.24 -16.02 7.34
N ALA A 186 38.47 -16.44 7.66
CA ALA A 186 39.49 -15.56 8.23
C ALA A 186 40.59 -15.36 7.19
N PHE A 187 41.03 -14.12 7.04
CA PHE A 187 41.96 -13.68 6.01
C PHE A 187 43.12 -12.96 6.68
N ALA A 188 44.34 -13.43 6.41
CA ALA A 188 45.55 -12.89 7.00
C ALA A 188 46.06 -11.67 6.23
N THR A 189 45.73 -11.58 4.93
CA THR A 189 46.10 -10.47 4.07
C THR A 189 44.88 -9.75 3.51
N GLU A 190 45.04 -8.46 3.27
CA GLU A 190 43.99 -7.64 2.68
C GLU A 190 43.64 -8.12 1.27
N HIS A 191 44.63 -8.55 0.49
CA HIS A 191 44.41 -9.05 -0.88
C HIS A 191 43.46 -10.25 -0.90
N GLU A 192 43.68 -11.25 -0.04
CA GLU A 192 42.82 -12.43 0.05
C GLU A 192 41.39 -12.08 0.48
N LEU A 193 41.26 -11.18 1.46
CA LEU A 193 39.96 -10.68 1.93
C LEU A 193 39.18 -10.01 0.80
N ILE A 194 39.83 -9.10 0.08
CA ILE A 194 39.22 -8.37 -1.03
C ILE A 194 38.85 -9.33 -2.15
N THR A 195 39.72 -10.26 -2.53
CA THR A 195 39.42 -11.26 -3.56
C THR A 195 38.22 -12.12 -3.18
N GLN A 196 38.14 -12.57 -1.93
CA GLN A 196 37.02 -13.38 -1.47
C GLN A 196 35.72 -12.58 -1.42
N ILE A 197 35.74 -11.37 -0.84
CA ILE A 197 34.57 -10.47 -0.86
C ILE A 197 34.14 -10.19 -2.29
N THR A 198 35.09 -9.96 -3.20
CA THR A 198 34.77 -9.71 -4.61
C THR A 198 34.09 -10.90 -5.26
N SER A 199 34.56 -12.11 -4.98
CA SER A 199 33.93 -13.35 -5.41
C SER A 199 32.53 -13.50 -4.83
N ASP A 200 32.36 -13.26 -3.52
CA ASP A 200 31.09 -13.42 -2.82
C ASP A 200 30.06 -12.35 -3.21
N VAL A 201 30.48 -11.11 -3.45
CA VAL A 201 29.62 -10.03 -3.96
C VAL A 201 29.18 -10.32 -5.39
N SER A 202 30.14 -10.67 -6.26
CA SER A 202 29.84 -11.00 -7.66
C SER A 202 28.89 -12.18 -7.74
N SER A 203 29.15 -13.21 -6.94
CA SER A 203 28.28 -14.36 -6.79
C SER A 203 26.93 -13.97 -6.22
N PHE A 204 26.84 -13.21 -5.12
CA PHE A 204 25.58 -12.83 -4.49
C PHE A 204 24.65 -12.06 -5.44
N PHE A 205 25.19 -11.09 -6.20
CA PHE A 205 24.39 -10.32 -7.15
C PHE A 205 24.01 -11.11 -8.41
N GLN A 206 24.88 -12.00 -8.90
CA GLN A 206 24.56 -12.95 -9.98
C GLN A 206 23.55 -14.02 -9.51
N ASN A 207 23.49 -14.28 -8.20
CA ASN A 207 22.76 -15.40 -7.60
C ASN A 207 21.31 -15.13 -7.18
N ILE A 208 20.87 -13.87 -7.10
CA ILE A 208 19.45 -13.58 -6.84
C ILE A 208 18.69 -13.57 -8.16
N LEU A 209 17.94 -14.64 -8.40
CA LEU A 209 17.09 -14.78 -9.58
C LEU A 209 15.79 -13.99 -9.34
N PRO A 210 15.44 -13.00 -10.18
CA PRO A 210 14.17 -12.31 -10.06
C PRO A 210 13.05 -13.20 -10.60
N ILE A 211 12.69 -14.23 -9.84
CA ILE A 211 11.65 -15.18 -10.20
C ILE A 211 10.41 -14.94 -9.36
N SER A 212 9.27 -15.11 -10.00
CA SER A 212 7.97 -15.14 -9.34
C SER A 212 7.33 -16.48 -9.62
N VAL A 213 6.83 -17.13 -8.57
CA VAL A 213 6.27 -18.47 -8.64
C VAL A 213 4.83 -18.41 -8.19
N ILE A 214 3.94 -19.03 -8.95
CA ILE A 214 2.52 -19.12 -8.65
C ILE A 214 2.03 -20.55 -8.84
N ASN A 215 1.13 -21.02 -7.98
CA ASN A 215 0.53 -22.33 -8.15
C ASN A 215 -0.51 -22.28 -9.28
N SER A 216 -0.59 -23.33 -10.10
CA SER A 216 -1.58 -23.44 -11.19
C SER A 216 -3.03 -23.56 -10.67
N ILE A 217 -3.19 -23.98 -9.41
CA ILE A 217 -4.45 -24.01 -8.67
C ILE A 217 -4.87 -22.60 -8.23
N ASP A 218 -3.93 -21.69 -8.01
CA ASP A 218 -4.21 -20.32 -7.57
C ASP A 218 -4.67 -19.41 -8.71
N ILE A 219 -4.68 -19.89 -9.96
CA ILE A 219 -5.20 -19.18 -11.14
C ILE A 219 -6.54 -19.80 -11.55
N THR A 220 -7.62 -19.30 -10.95
CA THR A 220 -9.02 -19.65 -11.24
C THR A 220 -9.79 -18.39 -11.61
N GLU A 221 -10.93 -18.51 -12.29
CA GLU A 221 -11.83 -17.35 -12.52
C GLU A 221 -12.27 -16.67 -11.23
N LYS A 222 -12.29 -17.41 -10.12
CA LYS A 222 -12.57 -16.94 -8.77
C LYS A 222 -11.41 -16.14 -8.20
N SER A 223 -10.17 -16.61 -8.32
CA SER A 223 -8.98 -15.93 -7.81
C SER A 223 -8.43 -14.82 -8.69
N MET A 224 -8.80 -14.79 -9.98
CA MET A 224 -8.49 -13.63 -10.83
C MET A 224 -9.17 -12.37 -10.31
N ARG A 225 -10.33 -12.46 -9.65
CA ARG A 225 -11.10 -11.30 -9.15
C ARG A 225 -10.38 -10.50 -8.06
N ASP A 226 -9.46 -11.14 -7.34
CA ASP A 226 -8.64 -10.49 -6.33
C ASP A 226 -7.19 -10.45 -6.81
N LEU A 227 -6.81 -9.28 -7.29
CA LEU A 227 -5.48 -8.89 -7.75
C LEU A 227 -4.50 -8.87 -6.56
N THR A 228 -4.26 -10.04 -5.95
CA THR A 228 -3.30 -10.19 -4.86
C THR A 228 -1.90 -9.87 -5.38
N GLY A 229 -1.06 -9.25 -4.55
CA GLY A 229 0.27 -8.79 -4.96
C GLY A 229 1.09 -9.83 -5.72
N SER A 230 0.93 -11.12 -5.39
CA SER A 230 1.62 -12.23 -6.06
C SER A 230 1.24 -12.43 -7.54
N GLN A 231 -0.04 -12.35 -7.91
CA GLN A 231 -0.51 -12.51 -9.30
C GLN A 231 -0.09 -11.31 -10.17
N ALA A 232 -0.21 -10.10 -9.61
CA ALA A 232 0.26 -8.88 -10.26
C ALA A 232 1.77 -8.90 -10.46
N GLN A 233 2.52 -9.33 -9.44
CA GLN A 233 3.97 -9.48 -9.49
C GLN A 233 4.41 -10.52 -10.52
N PHE A 234 3.67 -11.63 -10.66
CA PHE A 234 3.93 -12.65 -11.66
C PHE A 234 3.84 -12.11 -13.09
N MET A 235 2.83 -11.27 -13.35
CA MET A 235 2.57 -10.68 -14.67
C MET A 235 3.33 -9.37 -14.92
N TRP A 236 4.02 -8.84 -13.90
CA TRP A 236 4.65 -7.52 -13.92
C TRP A 236 5.55 -7.31 -15.14
N SER A 237 6.54 -8.18 -15.34
CA SER A 237 7.53 -7.97 -16.41
C SER A 237 6.94 -8.13 -17.80
N GLN A 238 5.89 -8.94 -17.96
CA GLN A 238 5.18 -9.06 -19.23
C GLN A 238 4.41 -7.76 -19.57
N ILE A 239 3.68 -7.22 -18.59
CA ILE A 239 2.90 -5.98 -18.79
C ILE A 239 3.83 -4.78 -18.93
N LEU A 240 4.89 -4.72 -18.13
CA LEU A 240 5.92 -3.69 -18.19
C LEU A 240 6.53 -3.62 -19.60
N MET A 241 6.94 -4.76 -20.19
CA MET A 241 7.48 -4.76 -21.54
C MET A 241 6.50 -4.28 -22.59
N GLU A 242 5.24 -4.72 -22.53
CA GLU A 242 4.21 -4.29 -23.48
C GLU A 242 4.03 -2.76 -23.46
N ILE A 243 4.16 -2.15 -22.29
CA ILE A 243 3.98 -0.70 -22.12
C ILE A 243 5.26 0.07 -22.45
N LEU A 244 6.44 -0.44 -22.08
CA LEU A 244 7.72 0.21 -22.39
C LEU A 244 7.91 0.38 -23.90
N VAL A 245 7.51 -0.61 -24.70
CA VAL A 245 7.65 -0.56 -26.17
C VAL A 245 6.79 0.54 -26.81
N ASP A 246 5.65 0.88 -26.20
CA ASP A 246 4.73 1.89 -26.72
C ASP A 246 5.08 3.33 -26.28
N LEU A 247 6.07 3.50 -25.39
CA LEU A 247 6.49 4.81 -24.89
C LEU A 247 7.38 5.57 -25.90
N PRO A 248 7.11 6.87 -26.16
CA PRO A 248 7.94 7.67 -27.05
C PRO A 248 9.36 7.82 -26.47
N GLN A 249 10.36 7.59 -27.32
CA GLN A 249 11.76 7.75 -26.95
C GLN A 249 12.22 9.17 -27.26
N THR A 250 12.78 9.85 -26.25
CA THR A 250 13.38 11.19 -26.39
C THR A 250 14.90 11.06 -26.33
N PRO A 251 15.67 11.72 -27.21
CA PRO A 251 17.15 11.70 -27.15
C PRO A 251 17.72 12.12 -25.79
N GLU A 252 16.99 12.98 -25.07
CA GLU A 252 17.31 13.47 -23.74
C GLU A 252 17.37 12.33 -22.71
N SER A 253 16.58 11.26 -22.88
CA SER A 253 16.55 10.11 -21.95
C SER A 253 17.88 9.33 -21.92
N LYS A 254 18.57 9.20 -23.06
CA LYS A 254 19.89 8.56 -23.14
C LYS A 254 20.91 9.37 -22.35
N GLN A 255 20.90 10.70 -22.50
CA GLN A 255 21.88 11.56 -21.82
C GLN A 255 21.64 11.58 -20.30
N ASP A 256 20.39 11.69 -19.86
CA ASP A 256 20.04 11.64 -18.42
C ASP A 256 20.52 10.34 -17.77
N PHE A 257 20.36 9.20 -18.45
CA PHE A 257 20.88 7.92 -17.97
C PHE A 257 22.41 7.88 -17.90
N ILE A 258 23.11 8.45 -18.89
CA ILE A 258 24.58 8.52 -18.90
C ILE A 258 25.09 9.40 -17.76
N ASP A 259 24.48 10.56 -17.54
CA ASP A 259 24.88 11.48 -16.48
C ASP A 259 24.66 10.87 -15.10
N GLU A 260 23.55 10.14 -14.92
CA GLU A 260 23.29 9.36 -13.72
C GLU A 260 24.31 8.23 -13.51
N CYS A 261 24.69 7.51 -14.57
CA CYS A 261 25.76 6.51 -14.49
C CYS A 261 27.10 7.14 -14.13
N ARG A 262 27.43 8.31 -14.70
CA ARG A 262 28.65 9.06 -14.37
C ARG A 262 28.67 9.50 -12.91
N ARG A 263 27.52 9.95 -12.38
CA ARG A 263 27.36 10.33 -10.98
C ARG A 263 27.58 9.14 -10.06
N ARG A 264 26.97 7.99 -10.37
CA ARG A 264 27.12 6.74 -9.60
C ARG A 264 28.56 6.25 -9.59
N TYR A 265 29.17 6.09 -10.76
CA TYR A 265 30.52 5.54 -10.90
C TYR A 265 31.62 6.61 -10.80
N LYS A 266 31.36 7.77 -10.19
CA LYS A 266 32.30 8.90 -10.15
C LYS A 266 33.71 8.51 -9.69
N ASN A 267 33.81 7.54 -8.79
CA ASN A 267 35.06 7.07 -8.21
C ASN A 267 35.59 5.76 -8.84
N ASN A 268 34.93 5.20 -9.86
CA ASN A 268 35.33 3.96 -10.53
C ASN A 268 35.84 4.26 -11.96
N ALA A 269 37.17 4.41 -12.10
CA ALA A 269 37.81 4.80 -13.36
C ALA A 269 37.53 3.82 -14.52
N SER A 270 37.48 2.50 -14.23
CA SER A 270 37.18 1.48 -15.25
C SER A 270 35.78 1.66 -15.82
N GLN A 271 34.78 1.86 -14.96
CA GLN A 271 33.40 2.07 -15.40
C GLN A 271 33.22 3.44 -16.09
N GLN A 272 33.93 4.49 -15.67
CA GLN A 272 33.90 5.80 -16.36
C GLN A 272 34.40 5.71 -17.82
N THR A 273 35.44 4.92 -18.07
CA THR A 273 35.91 4.66 -19.44
C THR A 273 34.84 3.94 -20.26
N LYS A 274 34.25 2.87 -19.71
CA LYS A 274 33.17 2.11 -20.37
C LYS A 274 31.93 2.97 -20.64
N ILE A 275 31.57 3.89 -19.74
CA ILE A 275 30.47 4.86 -19.95
C ILE A 275 30.79 5.81 -21.10
N THR A 276 32.03 6.29 -21.20
CA THR A 276 32.45 7.19 -22.27
C THR A 276 32.49 6.49 -23.63
N GLU A 277 32.88 5.22 -23.67
CA GLU A 277 32.80 4.38 -24.88
C GLU A 277 31.35 4.14 -25.29
N PHE A 278 30.47 3.82 -24.33
CA PHE A 278 29.05 3.65 -24.58
C PHE A 278 28.40 4.92 -25.15
N GLU A 279 28.68 6.10 -24.57
CA GLU A 279 28.15 7.38 -25.05
C GLU A 279 28.46 7.60 -26.54
N LYS A 280 29.69 7.28 -26.97
CA LYS A 280 30.18 7.47 -28.34
C LYS A 280 29.75 6.37 -29.33
N ALA A 281 29.76 5.10 -28.92
CA ALA A 281 29.66 3.96 -29.83
C ALA A 281 28.30 3.22 -29.78
N TYR A 282 27.44 3.53 -28.82
CA TYR A 282 26.13 2.89 -28.70
C TYR A 282 25.20 3.20 -29.88
N LYS A 283 24.58 2.15 -30.44
CA LYS A 283 23.53 2.21 -31.46
C LYS A 283 22.41 1.23 -31.11
N PRO A 284 21.15 1.51 -31.48
CA PRO A 284 20.04 0.57 -31.27
C PRO A 284 20.24 -0.81 -31.92
N SER A 285 21.16 -0.96 -32.89
CA SER A 285 21.49 -2.22 -33.54
C SER A 285 22.59 -3.04 -32.85
N ASN A 286 23.30 -2.48 -31.86
CA ASN A 286 24.37 -3.18 -31.12
C ASN A 286 24.10 -3.32 -29.61
N ALA A 287 22.91 -2.93 -29.13
CA ALA A 287 22.47 -3.10 -27.75
C ALA A 287 22.70 -4.49 -27.12
N LEU A 288 22.48 -5.62 -27.83
CA LEU A 288 22.78 -6.95 -27.26
C LEU A 288 24.26 -7.15 -26.95
N SER A 289 25.16 -6.63 -27.79
CA SER A 289 26.60 -6.70 -27.54
C SER A 289 27.01 -5.88 -26.31
N TRP A 290 26.34 -4.75 -26.08
CA TRP A 290 26.53 -3.96 -24.85
C TRP A 290 25.94 -4.61 -23.60
N TYR A 291 24.81 -5.31 -23.75
CA TYR A 291 24.19 -6.06 -22.66
C TYR A 291 25.07 -7.24 -22.23
N ALA A 292 25.63 -7.97 -23.19
CA ALA A 292 26.50 -9.13 -22.98
C ALA A 292 28.00 -8.77 -22.86
N ALA A 293 28.31 -7.49 -22.68
CA ALA A 293 29.63 -7.02 -22.30
C ALA A 293 29.73 -6.96 -20.77
N ASP A 294 30.94 -7.15 -20.23
CA ASP A 294 31.20 -6.81 -18.83
C ASP A 294 31.11 -5.28 -18.68
N SER A 295 29.91 -4.76 -18.45
CA SER A 295 29.63 -3.33 -18.40
C SER A 295 28.65 -3.00 -17.28
N PHE A 296 28.61 -1.73 -16.90
CA PHE A 296 27.64 -1.21 -15.93
C PHE A 296 26.18 -1.49 -16.34
N LEU A 297 25.89 -1.65 -17.63
CA LEU A 297 24.53 -1.82 -18.16
C LEU A 297 23.88 -3.11 -17.66
N TYR A 298 24.58 -4.24 -17.77
CA TYR A 298 24.08 -5.53 -17.29
C TYR A 298 23.69 -5.44 -15.81
N ARG A 299 24.55 -4.81 -14.99
CA ARG A 299 24.32 -4.68 -13.55
C ARG A 299 23.12 -3.77 -13.24
N ILE A 300 23.06 -2.58 -13.84
CA ILE A 300 21.97 -1.63 -13.56
C ILE A 300 20.63 -2.16 -14.06
N VAL A 301 20.57 -2.68 -15.28
CA VAL A 301 19.32 -3.14 -15.91
C VAL A 301 18.74 -4.33 -15.16
N ASN A 302 19.53 -5.38 -14.93
CA ASN A 302 19.02 -6.56 -14.24
C ASN A 302 18.66 -6.24 -12.78
N LYS A 303 19.42 -5.36 -12.11
CA LYS A 303 19.09 -4.95 -10.75
C LYS A 303 17.80 -4.14 -10.70
N ALA A 304 17.63 -3.16 -11.57
CA ALA A 304 16.41 -2.34 -11.62
C ALA A 304 15.17 -3.19 -11.92
N LEU A 305 15.27 -4.14 -12.85
CA LEU A 305 14.19 -5.08 -13.16
C LEU A 305 13.88 -6.01 -11.98
N ARG A 306 14.92 -6.53 -11.30
CA ARG A 306 14.77 -7.40 -10.13
C ARG A 306 14.12 -6.71 -8.95
N THR A 307 14.54 -5.48 -8.63
CA THR A 307 14.02 -4.72 -7.48
C THR A 307 12.76 -3.93 -7.83
N GLN A 308 12.29 -4.00 -9.08
CA GLN A 308 11.20 -3.17 -9.61
C GLN A 308 11.45 -1.67 -9.34
N ASN A 309 12.71 -1.23 -9.44
CA ASN A 309 13.05 0.18 -9.25
C ASN A 309 12.59 0.98 -10.48
N ILE A 310 11.42 1.60 -10.33
CA ILE A 310 10.73 2.32 -11.41
C ILE A 310 11.60 3.44 -11.99
N ILE A 311 12.35 4.16 -11.16
CA ILE A 311 13.20 5.26 -11.61
C ILE A 311 14.23 4.74 -12.61
N TYR A 312 14.98 3.70 -12.22
CA TYR A 312 16.03 3.16 -13.09
C TYR A 312 15.46 2.44 -14.31
N ILE A 313 14.35 1.69 -14.17
CA ILE A 313 13.66 1.07 -15.31
C ILE A 313 13.29 2.12 -16.36
N PHE A 314 12.73 3.26 -15.94
CA PHE A 314 12.37 4.33 -16.87
C PHE A 314 13.60 5.05 -17.43
N LYS A 315 14.65 5.28 -16.63
CA LYS A 315 15.90 5.89 -17.15
C LYS A 315 16.59 5.01 -18.19
N CYS A 316 16.66 3.70 -17.99
CA CYS A 316 17.29 2.77 -18.94
C CYS A 316 16.32 2.17 -19.97
N ARG A 317 15.07 2.66 -20.06
CA ARG A 317 14.02 2.11 -20.94
C ARG A 317 14.45 2.00 -22.40
N PHE A 318 15.16 3.00 -22.93
CA PHE A 318 15.62 3.00 -24.32
C PHE A 318 16.48 1.76 -24.61
N PHE A 319 17.36 1.43 -23.68
CA PHE A 319 18.26 0.29 -23.79
C PHE A 319 17.51 -1.04 -23.64
N ILE A 320 16.57 -1.14 -22.69
CA ILE A 320 15.71 -2.32 -22.52
C ILE A 320 14.91 -2.60 -23.81
N ILE A 321 14.35 -1.56 -24.43
CA ILE A 321 13.56 -1.67 -25.67
C ILE A 321 14.46 -2.11 -26.83
N ASP A 322 15.64 -1.50 -26.97
CA ASP A 322 16.58 -1.84 -28.05
C ASP A 322 17.09 -3.29 -27.94
N VAL A 323 17.39 -3.75 -26.72
CA VAL A 323 17.73 -5.15 -26.43
C VAL A 323 16.57 -6.08 -26.83
N TYR A 324 15.34 -5.75 -26.45
CA TYR A 324 14.15 -6.52 -26.79
C TYR A 324 13.89 -6.60 -28.29
N GLN A 325 13.97 -5.47 -29.01
CA GLN A 325 13.74 -5.41 -30.46
C GLN A 325 14.78 -6.22 -31.24
N GLN A 326 16.06 -6.15 -30.86
CA GLN A 326 17.09 -7.00 -31.45
C GLN A 326 16.80 -8.48 -31.17
N LEU A 327 16.52 -8.83 -29.92
CA LEU A 327 16.26 -10.20 -29.52
C LEU A 327 15.07 -10.81 -30.29
N LYS A 328 14.02 -10.02 -30.53
CA LYS A 328 12.89 -10.40 -31.40
C LYS A 328 13.31 -10.63 -32.86
N THR A 329 14.22 -9.81 -33.38
CA THR A 329 14.76 -9.95 -34.74
C THR A 329 15.55 -11.25 -34.87
N PHE A 330 16.49 -11.51 -33.97
CA PHE A 330 17.28 -12.75 -33.94
C PHE A 330 16.40 -13.99 -33.77
N TYR A 331 15.39 -13.93 -32.90
CA TYR A 331 14.42 -15.01 -32.72
C TYR A 331 13.68 -15.36 -34.03
N SER A 332 13.25 -14.34 -34.78
CA SER A 332 12.55 -14.54 -36.05
C SER A 332 13.43 -15.19 -37.14
N GLU A 333 14.73 -14.91 -37.13
CA GLU A 333 15.71 -15.55 -38.01
C GLU A 333 15.99 -16.99 -37.57
N PHE A 334 16.10 -17.23 -36.26
CA PHE A 334 16.33 -18.55 -35.69
C PHE A 334 15.21 -19.53 -36.05
N ILE A 335 13.95 -19.16 -35.83
CA ILE A 335 12.80 -20.03 -36.14
C ILE A 335 12.74 -20.41 -37.62
N LYS A 336 13.05 -19.48 -38.53
CA LYS A 336 13.05 -19.76 -39.98
C LYS A 336 14.03 -20.86 -40.36
N ASN A 337 15.12 -20.99 -39.63
CA ASN A 337 16.22 -21.90 -39.96
C ASN A 337 16.23 -23.19 -39.13
N PHE A 338 15.56 -23.21 -37.97
CA PHE A 338 15.61 -24.32 -37.04
C PHE A 338 14.51 -25.37 -37.32
N LYS A 339 14.91 -26.62 -37.55
CA LYS A 339 14.00 -27.70 -38.00
C LYS A 339 13.41 -28.55 -36.87
N LYS A 340 13.94 -28.47 -35.64
CA LYS A 340 13.43 -29.24 -34.50
C LYS A 340 12.32 -28.45 -33.80
N THR A 341 11.42 -29.16 -33.14
CA THR A 341 10.27 -28.59 -32.40
C THR A 341 10.65 -28.11 -31.00
N THR A 342 11.77 -28.60 -30.44
CA THR A 342 12.26 -28.24 -29.12
C THR A 342 13.73 -27.83 -29.11
N PHE A 343 14.07 -26.93 -28.20
CA PHE A 343 15.43 -26.45 -27.93
C PHE A 343 15.66 -26.36 -26.43
N THR A 344 16.66 -27.05 -25.90
CA THR A 344 16.93 -27.09 -24.45
C THR A 344 18.11 -26.20 -24.10
N VAL A 345 17.95 -25.41 -23.04
CA VAL A 345 19.00 -24.57 -22.46
C VAL A 345 19.14 -24.82 -20.96
N TYR A 346 20.31 -24.51 -20.42
CA TYR A 346 20.67 -24.75 -19.04
C TYR A 346 21.12 -23.46 -18.36
N ARG A 347 20.93 -23.41 -17.04
CA ARG A 347 21.49 -22.34 -16.20
C ARG A 347 21.83 -22.89 -14.81
N GLY A 348 23.07 -22.73 -14.39
CA GLY A 348 23.47 -22.96 -13.02
C GLY A 348 23.20 -21.71 -12.18
N GLN A 349 22.67 -21.90 -10.99
CA GLN A 349 22.32 -20.84 -10.07
C GLN A 349 22.51 -21.30 -8.63
N SER A 350 23.17 -20.51 -7.80
CA SER A 350 23.06 -20.68 -6.34
C SER A 350 21.90 -19.79 -5.86
N MET A 351 20.97 -20.36 -5.10
CA MET A 351 19.69 -19.72 -4.74
C MET A 351 19.46 -19.74 -3.22
N PRO A 352 18.95 -18.67 -2.59
CA PRO A 352 18.59 -18.70 -1.17
C PRO A 352 17.62 -19.85 -0.84
N ALA A 353 17.85 -20.55 0.27
CA ALA A 353 17.07 -21.74 0.64
C ALA A 353 15.56 -21.45 0.80
N ASP A 354 15.20 -20.25 1.26
CA ASP A 354 13.82 -19.79 1.38
C ASP A 354 13.15 -19.60 0.02
N GLU A 355 13.84 -19.02 -0.97
CA GLU A 355 13.35 -18.92 -2.34
C GLU A 355 13.27 -20.28 -3.03
N PHE A 356 14.28 -21.14 -2.84
CA PHE A 356 14.28 -22.49 -3.38
C PHE A 356 13.11 -23.32 -2.83
N SER A 357 12.78 -23.17 -1.55
CA SER A 357 11.62 -23.84 -0.95
C SER A 357 10.29 -23.50 -1.65
N LYS A 358 10.18 -22.33 -2.29
CA LYS A 358 9.00 -21.94 -3.08
C LYS A 358 8.89 -22.78 -4.35
N LEU A 359 10.01 -23.15 -4.98
CA LEU A 359 10.02 -24.04 -6.15
C LEU A 359 9.55 -25.44 -5.75
N GLN A 360 10.09 -25.97 -4.65
CA GLN A 360 9.72 -27.30 -4.14
C GLN A 360 8.23 -27.42 -3.80
N LYS A 361 7.62 -26.34 -3.26
CA LYS A 361 6.19 -26.32 -2.91
C LYS A 361 5.26 -26.16 -4.11
N ASN A 362 5.76 -25.74 -5.27
CA ASN A 362 4.96 -25.39 -6.45
C ASN A 362 5.30 -26.24 -7.68
N ILE A 363 5.58 -27.53 -7.49
CA ILE A 363 5.67 -28.49 -8.60
C ILE A 363 4.33 -28.49 -9.36
N ASN A 364 4.37 -28.49 -10.70
CA ASN A 364 3.24 -28.23 -11.61
C ASN A 364 2.64 -26.80 -11.55
N GLY A 365 3.26 -25.89 -10.80
CA GLY A 365 3.00 -24.46 -10.85
C GLY A 365 3.73 -23.77 -12.01
N PHE A 366 3.63 -22.43 -12.03
CA PHE A 366 4.27 -21.59 -13.03
C PHE A 366 5.36 -20.72 -12.40
N ILE A 367 6.41 -20.48 -13.17
CA ILE A 367 7.50 -19.55 -12.85
C ILE A 367 7.59 -18.49 -13.94
N SER A 368 7.68 -17.22 -13.53
CA SER A 368 7.90 -16.07 -14.41
C SER A 368 9.25 -15.45 -14.09
N ILE A 369 10.04 -15.21 -15.14
CA ILE A 369 11.36 -14.59 -15.04
C ILE A 369 11.22 -13.09 -15.26
N ASN A 370 11.54 -12.30 -14.24
CA ASN A 370 11.26 -10.87 -14.23
C ASN A 370 12.40 -10.00 -14.79
N SER A 371 13.51 -10.60 -15.22
CA SER A 371 14.61 -9.95 -15.95
C SER A 371 14.97 -10.73 -17.22
N PHE A 372 15.90 -10.20 -18.02
CA PHE A 372 16.55 -10.99 -19.06
C PHE A 372 17.31 -12.16 -18.42
N PHE A 373 17.27 -13.32 -19.09
CA PHE A 373 17.74 -14.57 -18.51
C PHE A 373 18.82 -15.20 -19.37
N SER A 374 20.06 -15.15 -18.89
CA SER A 374 21.21 -15.73 -19.57
C SER A 374 21.26 -17.25 -19.31
N THR A 375 21.44 -18.03 -20.38
CA THR A 375 21.45 -19.49 -20.38
C THR A 375 22.50 -20.01 -21.36
N SER A 376 22.78 -21.32 -21.35
CA SER A 376 23.68 -21.97 -22.30
C SER A 376 23.04 -23.23 -22.87
N PRO A 377 23.29 -23.60 -24.13
CA PRO A 377 22.82 -24.89 -24.66
C PRO A 377 23.58 -26.09 -24.06
N SER A 378 24.66 -25.85 -23.29
CA SER A 378 25.49 -26.89 -22.69
C SER A 378 25.36 -26.91 -21.16
N SER A 379 24.89 -28.02 -20.59
CA SER A 379 24.84 -28.22 -19.14
C SER A 379 26.23 -28.16 -18.50
N ALA A 380 27.27 -28.63 -19.18
CA ALA A 380 28.65 -28.58 -18.70
C ALA A 380 29.17 -27.15 -18.54
N VAL A 381 28.71 -26.23 -19.39
CA VAL A 381 29.04 -24.80 -19.29
C VAL A 381 28.27 -24.17 -18.12
N SER A 382 27.02 -24.57 -17.88
CA SER A 382 26.19 -24.01 -16.82
C SER A 382 26.50 -24.54 -15.42
N LEU A 383 27.01 -25.77 -15.28
CA LEU A 383 27.22 -26.43 -13.99
C LEU A 383 28.13 -25.65 -13.02
N PRO A 384 29.25 -25.02 -13.43
CA PRO A 384 30.08 -24.22 -12.54
C PRO A 384 29.34 -23.04 -11.87
N TYR A 385 28.26 -22.54 -12.48
CA TYR A 385 27.49 -21.41 -11.98
C TYR A 385 26.47 -21.81 -10.90
N THR A 386 26.29 -23.11 -10.59
CA THR A 386 25.44 -23.55 -9.47
C THR A 386 26.01 -23.17 -8.10
N GLY A 387 27.27 -22.73 -8.03
CA GLY A 387 27.99 -22.46 -6.79
C GLY A 387 28.25 -23.71 -5.95
N ASP A 388 28.87 -23.52 -4.78
CA ASP A 388 29.18 -24.58 -3.81
C ASP A 388 28.22 -24.52 -2.61
N GLY A 389 27.13 -25.29 -2.65
CA GLY A 389 26.15 -25.40 -1.58
C GLY A 389 26.71 -25.93 -0.26
N LYS A 390 27.77 -26.74 -0.28
CA LYS A 390 28.43 -27.26 0.94
C LYS A 390 29.14 -26.18 1.74
N ARG A 391 29.69 -25.17 1.06
CA ARG A 391 30.35 -24.02 1.71
C ARG A 391 29.39 -22.93 2.17
N ARG A 392 28.14 -22.93 1.71
CA ARG A 392 27.17 -21.84 1.90
C ARG A 392 25.84 -22.36 2.45
N PRO A 393 25.71 -22.53 3.78
CA PRO A 393 24.55 -23.18 4.41
C PRO A 393 23.21 -22.44 4.29
N LEU A 394 23.18 -21.24 3.67
CA LEU A 394 21.98 -20.46 3.40
C LEU A 394 21.53 -20.53 1.92
N PHE A 395 22.32 -21.19 1.06
CA PHE A 395 22.07 -21.26 -0.37
C PHE A 395 22.06 -22.71 -0.85
N GLU A 396 21.17 -23.01 -1.78
CA GLU A 396 21.07 -24.28 -2.50
C GLU A 396 21.69 -24.13 -3.88
N SER A 397 22.42 -25.14 -4.33
CA SER A 397 22.97 -25.19 -5.69
C SER A 397 21.92 -25.80 -6.63
N VAL A 398 21.50 -25.03 -7.64
CA VAL A 398 20.38 -25.35 -8.52
C VAL A 398 20.82 -25.31 -9.98
N LEU A 399 20.63 -26.40 -10.71
CA LEU A 399 20.77 -26.47 -12.15
C LEU A 399 19.37 -26.46 -12.79
N PHE A 400 19.06 -25.38 -13.50
CA PHE A 400 17.87 -25.30 -14.33
C PHE A 400 18.11 -25.97 -15.68
N GLU A 401 17.20 -26.86 -16.06
CA GLU A 401 17.06 -27.38 -17.42
C GLU A 401 15.74 -26.82 -17.99
N ILE A 402 15.82 -26.07 -19.08
CA ILE A 402 14.69 -25.34 -19.67
C ILE A 402 14.45 -25.86 -21.07
N GLU A 403 13.32 -26.53 -21.26
CA GLU A 403 12.87 -27.01 -22.56
C GLU A 403 11.98 -25.96 -23.24
N LEU A 404 12.46 -25.39 -24.35
CA LEU A 404 11.76 -24.38 -25.15
C LEU A 404 11.07 -25.05 -26.35
N LYS A 405 9.75 -24.96 -26.42
CA LYS A 405 8.92 -25.46 -27.53
C LYS A 405 8.72 -24.36 -28.57
N LEU A 406 9.30 -24.55 -29.75
CA LEU A 406 9.36 -23.52 -30.80
C LEU A 406 8.04 -23.36 -31.57
N ASP A 407 7.20 -24.39 -31.53
CA ASP A 407 5.93 -24.46 -32.25
C ASP A 407 4.85 -23.52 -31.67
N ILE A 408 5.05 -23.00 -30.46
CA ILE A 408 4.00 -22.39 -29.62
C ILE A 408 4.19 -20.86 -29.45
N ASN A 409 5.10 -20.24 -30.21
CA ASN A 409 5.33 -18.78 -30.18
C ASN A 409 5.64 -18.27 -28.76
N THR A 410 6.38 -19.06 -27.99
CA THR A 410 6.75 -18.77 -26.60
C THR A 410 7.95 -17.85 -26.59
N VAL A 411 7.77 -16.62 -26.09
CA VAL A 411 8.77 -15.66 -25.60
C VAL A 411 10.08 -15.60 -26.39
N PRO A 412 10.38 -14.47 -27.08
CA PRO A 412 11.61 -14.34 -27.85
C PRO A 412 12.84 -14.74 -27.04
N PHE A 413 13.77 -15.44 -27.71
CA PHE A 413 15.14 -15.67 -27.24
C PHE A 413 16.12 -15.52 -28.39
N ALA A 414 17.40 -15.28 -28.08
CA ALA A 414 18.44 -15.18 -29.08
C ALA A 414 19.69 -15.93 -28.63
N ASP A 415 20.28 -16.71 -29.55
CA ASP A 415 21.69 -17.11 -29.44
C ASP A 415 22.54 -15.87 -29.69
N ILE A 416 23.22 -15.43 -28.63
CA ILE A 416 24.05 -14.23 -28.63
C ILE A 416 25.54 -14.56 -28.47
N ALA A 417 25.94 -15.82 -28.68
CA ALA A 417 27.32 -16.25 -28.54
C ALA A 417 28.30 -15.45 -29.43
N LYS A 418 27.84 -14.93 -30.57
CA LYS A 418 28.65 -14.08 -31.47
C LYS A 418 28.80 -12.64 -30.97
N GLN A 419 27.81 -12.14 -30.23
CA GLN A 419 27.71 -10.76 -29.75
C GLN A 419 28.26 -10.62 -28.33
N SER A 420 28.23 -11.72 -27.55
CA SER A 420 28.74 -11.80 -26.19
C SER A 420 30.26 -11.69 -26.16
N GLN A 421 30.77 -10.93 -25.20
CA GLN A 421 32.22 -10.84 -24.97
C GLN A 421 32.74 -12.09 -24.24
N MET A 422 31.84 -12.87 -23.63
CA MET A 422 32.15 -14.12 -22.92
C MET A 422 31.95 -15.33 -23.84
N LYS A 423 32.83 -15.48 -24.83
CA LYS A 423 32.71 -16.54 -25.85
C LYS A 423 32.67 -17.97 -25.31
N SER A 424 33.21 -18.20 -24.11
CA SER A 424 33.19 -19.52 -23.46
C SER A 424 31.80 -19.95 -22.99
N GLU A 425 30.85 -19.02 -22.82
CA GLU A 425 29.55 -19.30 -22.22
C GLU A 425 28.51 -19.82 -23.22
N ASN A 426 28.74 -19.63 -24.54
CA ASN A 426 27.78 -19.93 -25.60
C ASN A 426 26.37 -19.41 -25.25
N GLU A 427 26.32 -18.12 -24.96
CA GLU A 427 25.18 -17.50 -24.29
C GLU A 427 23.91 -17.48 -25.16
N VAL A 428 22.81 -17.96 -24.60
CA VAL A 428 21.45 -17.83 -25.11
C VAL A 428 20.65 -16.96 -24.12
N LEU A 429 20.12 -15.85 -24.61
CA LEU A 429 19.40 -14.89 -23.79
C LEU A 429 17.89 -15.03 -24.00
N LEU A 430 17.16 -15.31 -22.91
CA LEU A 430 15.69 -15.29 -22.90
C LEU A 430 15.20 -13.88 -22.53
N CYS A 431 14.10 -13.46 -23.17
CA CYS A 431 13.46 -12.18 -22.86
C CYS A 431 12.84 -12.17 -21.46
N MET A 432 12.81 -10.98 -20.84
CA MET A 432 12.05 -10.77 -19.59
C MET A 432 10.55 -11.03 -19.78
N GLY A 433 9.89 -11.51 -18.72
CA GLY A 433 8.50 -11.97 -18.76
C GLY A 433 8.34 -13.40 -19.30
N ALA A 434 9.44 -14.15 -19.43
CA ALA A 434 9.39 -15.55 -19.83
C ALA A 434 8.70 -16.40 -18.75
N THR A 435 7.71 -17.20 -19.15
CA THR A 435 6.94 -18.05 -18.24
C THR A 435 7.13 -19.53 -18.56
N PHE A 436 7.35 -20.34 -17.52
CA PHE A 436 7.58 -21.78 -17.62
C PHE A 436 6.74 -22.53 -16.60
N ARG A 437 6.47 -23.80 -16.87
CA ARG A 437 5.88 -24.74 -15.91
C ARG A 437 7.00 -25.50 -15.20
N ILE A 438 6.90 -25.62 -13.88
CA ILE A 438 7.82 -26.43 -13.07
C ILE A 438 7.41 -27.90 -13.21
N GLU A 439 8.22 -28.72 -13.89
CA GLU A 439 7.92 -30.13 -14.11
C GLU A 439 8.39 -31.00 -12.94
N SER A 440 9.66 -30.83 -12.54
CA SER A 440 10.23 -31.57 -11.41
C SER A 440 11.32 -30.77 -10.71
N VAL A 441 11.57 -31.14 -9.45
CA VAL A 441 12.65 -30.62 -8.61
C VAL A 441 13.30 -31.82 -7.95
N ASP A 442 14.38 -32.29 -8.54
CA ASP A 442 15.02 -33.57 -8.19
C ASP A 442 16.44 -33.32 -7.66
N LYS A 443 16.91 -34.16 -6.74
CA LYS A 443 18.29 -34.11 -6.27
C LYS A 443 19.15 -35.06 -7.11
N VAL A 444 20.06 -34.53 -7.91
CA VAL A 444 20.84 -35.33 -8.89
C VAL A 444 22.25 -35.65 -8.40
N TYR A 445 22.86 -34.71 -7.68
CA TYR A 445 24.16 -34.90 -7.04
C TYR A 445 24.02 -34.64 -5.53
N ASP A 446 25.00 -35.07 -4.72
CA ASP A 446 24.95 -34.89 -3.26
C ASP A 446 24.63 -33.45 -2.82
N ASP A 447 24.98 -32.45 -3.64
CA ASP A 447 24.81 -31.02 -3.33
C ASP A 447 24.11 -30.20 -4.40
N VAL A 448 23.63 -30.79 -5.51
CA VAL A 448 23.02 -30.03 -6.62
C VAL A 448 21.62 -30.53 -6.92
N TRP A 449 20.67 -29.61 -6.84
CA TRP A 449 19.28 -29.78 -7.25
C TRP A 449 19.13 -29.52 -8.75
N HIS A 450 18.38 -30.37 -9.42
CA HIS A 450 17.99 -30.22 -10.81
C HIS A 450 16.52 -29.77 -10.86
N VAL A 451 16.27 -28.67 -11.55
CA VAL A 451 14.92 -28.12 -11.73
C VAL A 451 14.60 -28.14 -13.21
N LYS A 452 13.61 -28.96 -13.58
CA LYS A 452 13.17 -29.07 -14.96
C LYS A 452 12.00 -28.13 -15.23
N LEU A 453 12.18 -27.25 -16.21
CA LEU A 453 11.21 -26.24 -16.64
C LEU A 453 10.82 -26.49 -18.10
N ILE A 454 9.53 -26.38 -18.40
CA ILE A 454 9.02 -26.52 -19.77
C ILE A 454 8.27 -25.24 -20.16
N SER A 455 8.53 -24.73 -21.37
CA SER A 455 7.77 -23.62 -21.94
C SER A 455 6.28 -23.97 -22.08
N ILE A 456 5.41 -23.03 -21.75
CA ILE A 456 3.97 -23.25 -21.63
C ILE A 456 3.27 -23.32 -23.00
N ASP A 457 2.30 -24.24 -23.16
CA ASP A 457 1.49 -24.42 -24.38
C ASP A 457 0.19 -23.58 -24.38
N ARG A 458 -0.44 -23.37 -25.55
CA ARG A 458 -1.75 -22.72 -25.77
C ARG A 458 -2.88 -23.24 -24.87
N ASN A 459 -2.84 -24.50 -24.43
CA ASN A 459 -3.88 -25.07 -23.55
C ASN A 459 -3.73 -24.62 -22.09
N ASP A 460 -2.51 -24.57 -21.55
CA ASP A 460 -2.19 -23.97 -20.24
C ASP A 460 -2.28 -22.42 -20.29
N ASN A 461 -2.19 -21.86 -21.49
CA ASN A 461 -2.35 -20.44 -21.77
C ASN A 461 -3.76 -19.92 -21.44
N SER A 462 -4.79 -20.76 -21.35
CA SER A 462 -6.16 -20.30 -21.06
C SER A 462 -6.26 -19.56 -19.71
N LYS A 463 -5.59 -20.08 -18.68
CA LYS A 463 -5.56 -19.48 -17.33
C LYS A 463 -4.72 -18.20 -17.29
N LEU A 464 -3.51 -18.21 -17.86
CA LEU A 464 -2.62 -17.04 -17.90
C LEU A 464 -3.13 -15.94 -18.85
N ALA A 465 -3.70 -16.30 -19.98
CA ALA A 465 -4.40 -15.37 -20.87
C ALA A 465 -5.66 -14.81 -20.20
N GLY A 466 -6.38 -15.64 -19.43
CA GLY A 466 -7.43 -15.20 -18.53
C GLY A 466 -6.93 -14.12 -17.57
N LEU A 467 -5.82 -14.37 -16.87
CA LEU A 467 -5.24 -13.42 -15.91
C LEU A 467 -4.81 -12.13 -16.60
N LYS A 468 -4.13 -12.24 -17.74
CA LYS A 468 -3.72 -11.08 -18.54
C LYS A 468 -4.92 -10.26 -19.02
N ASN A 469 -5.95 -10.90 -19.53
CA ASN A 469 -7.18 -10.23 -19.99
C ASN A 469 -7.95 -9.64 -18.81
N TYR A 470 -7.95 -10.30 -17.67
CA TYR A 470 -8.52 -9.78 -16.44
C TYR A 470 -7.80 -8.50 -15.99
N LEU A 471 -6.46 -8.51 -15.95
CA LEU A 471 -5.66 -7.31 -15.63
C LEU A 471 -5.92 -6.16 -16.61
N LYS A 472 -6.10 -6.47 -17.91
CA LYS A 472 -6.51 -5.48 -18.92
C LYS A 472 -7.91 -4.93 -18.66
N ASN A 473 -8.87 -5.78 -18.32
CA ASN A 473 -10.24 -5.38 -18.02
C ASN A 473 -10.31 -4.54 -16.74
N GLU A 474 -9.61 -4.94 -15.67
CA GLU A 474 -9.53 -4.21 -14.41
C GLU A 474 -8.90 -2.82 -14.57
N THR A 475 -7.88 -2.72 -15.43
CA THR A 475 -7.25 -1.43 -15.74
C THR A 475 -8.05 -0.61 -16.76
N ASN A 476 -9.14 -1.15 -17.33
CA ASN A 476 -10.07 -0.47 -18.25
C ASN A 476 -9.40 0.27 -19.43
N GLU A 477 -8.20 -0.16 -19.85
CA GLU A 477 -7.41 0.55 -20.85
C GLU A 477 -6.71 -0.39 -21.85
N THR A 478 -6.49 0.12 -23.06
CA THR A 478 -5.36 -0.31 -23.91
C THR A 478 -4.08 -0.21 -23.06
N LEU A 479 -3.11 -1.12 -23.18
CA LEU A 479 -1.89 -1.10 -22.36
C LEU A 479 -1.20 0.29 -22.44
N THR A 480 -1.44 1.15 -21.46
CA THR A 480 -0.81 2.48 -21.35
C THR A 480 -0.05 2.59 -20.03
N CYS A 481 0.76 3.64 -19.88
CA CYS A 481 1.51 3.90 -18.66
C CYS A 481 0.64 4.00 -17.39
N LEU A 482 -0.64 4.34 -17.53
CA LEU A 482 -1.60 4.34 -16.42
C LEU A 482 -1.84 2.94 -15.84
N ALA A 483 -1.83 1.92 -16.70
CA ALA A 483 -2.02 0.54 -16.27
C ALA A 483 -0.91 0.10 -15.30
N ILE A 484 0.35 0.48 -15.52
CA ILE A 484 1.46 0.19 -14.57
C ILE A 484 1.16 0.79 -13.20
N GLY A 485 0.79 2.08 -13.17
CA GLY A 485 0.50 2.76 -11.91
C GLY A 485 -0.68 2.12 -11.17
N ARG A 486 -1.76 1.76 -11.89
CA ARG A 486 -2.90 1.05 -11.31
C ARG A 486 -2.52 -0.34 -10.78
N ILE A 487 -1.66 -1.07 -11.49
CA ILE A 487 -1.14 -2.37 -11.04
C ILE A 487 -0.32 -2.19 -9.76
N LEU A 488 0.59 -1.21 -9.71
CA LEU A 488 1.36 -0.89 -8.50
C LEU A 488 0.44 -0.54 -7.32
N GLN A 489 -0.60 0.28 -7.55
CA GLN A 489 -1.61 0.58 -6.52
C GLN A 489 -2.35 -0.68 -6.04
N LYS A 490 -2.69 -1.61 -6.94
CA LYS A 490 -3.34 -2.88 -6.60
C LYS A 490 -2.41 -3.82 -5.83
N MET A 491 -1.11 -3.79 -6.15
CA MET A 491 -0.06 -4.48 -5.37
C MET A 491 0.16 -3.89 -3.97
N GLY A 492 -0.44 -2.72 -3.67
CA GLY A 492 -0.19 -1.98 -2.43
C GLY A 492 1.11 -1.16 -2.46
N GLU A 493 1.79 -1.13 -3.60
CA GLU A 493 3.07 -0.45 -3.84
C GLU A 493 2.84 1.02 -4.19
N TYR A 494 2.16 1.75 -3.30
CA TYR A 494 1.74 3.12 -3.54
C TYR A 494 2.91 4.10 -3.69
N ASP A 495 4.03 3.86 -3.01
CA ASP A 495 5.23 4.68 -3.12
C ASP A 495 5.85 4.56 -4.53
N LYS A 496 5.94 3.33 -5.06
CA LYS A 496 6.39 3.08 -6.44
C LYS A 496 5.42 3.70 -7.45
N ALA A 497 4.11 3.60 -7.21
CA ALA A 497 3.09 4.21 -8.07
C ALA A 497 3.20 5.74 -8.09
N GLN A 498 3.43 6.37 -6.94
CA GLN A 498 3.66 7.81 -6.84
C GLN A 498 4.88 8.24 -7.68
N VAL A 499 6.03 7.58 -7.49
CA VAL A 499 7.25 7.87 -8.25
C VAL A 499 7.02 7.72 -9.74
N LEU A 500 6.30 6.67 -10.17
CA LEU A 500 5.92 6.49 -11.56
C LEU A 500 5.12 7.68 -12.11
N TYR A 501 4.07 8.09 -11.41
CA TYR A 501 3.22 9.18 -11.89
C TYR A 501 3.96 10.52 -11.96
N GLU A 502 4.91 10.77 -11.05
CA GLU A 502 5.78 11.95 -11.08
C GLU A 502 6.68 11.96 -12.32
N ILE A 503 7.31 10.82 -12.65
CA ILE A 503 8.12 10.66 -13.87
C ILE A 503 7.25 10.92 -15.11
N LEU A 504 6.07 10.30 -15.17
CA LEU A 504 5.17 10.44 -16.32
C LEU A 504 4.66 11.87 -16.51
N LEU A 505 4.37 12.60 -15.42
CA LEU A 505 3.96 14.01 -15.50
C LEU A 505 5.11 14.94 -15.94
N ALA A 506 6.35 14.59 -15.66
CA ALA A 506 7.52 15.34 -16.08
C ALA A 506 7.85 15.12 -17.57
N GLU A 507 7.71 13.89 -18.07
CA GLU A 507 8.09 13.53 -19.44
C GLU A 507 6.98 13.77 -20.48
N LEU A 508 5.71 13.57 -20.12
CA LEU A 508 4.62 13.67 -21.09
C LEU A 508 4.23 15.13 -21.38
N PRO A 509 4.02 15.50 -22.66
CA PRO A 509 3.63 16.85 -23.02
C PRO A 509 2.20 17.14 -22.54
N SER A 510 1.93 18.36 -22.06
CA SER A 510 0.64 18.75 -21.43
C SER A 510 -0.65 18.44 -22.22
N ASN A 511 -0.56 18.16 -23.52
CA ASN A 511 -1.67 17.78 -24.39
C ASN A 511 -1.86 16.26 -24.56
N HIS A 512 -1.03 15.43 -23.92
CA HIS A 512 -1.10 13.98 -24.01
C HIS A 512 -2.40 13.44 -23.40
N LEU A 513 -3.06 12.52 -24.11
CA LEU A 513 -4.39 12.00 -23.77
C LEU A 513 -4.46 11.41 -22.35
N SER A 514 -3.40 10.74 -21.92
CA SER A 514 -3.34 10.06 -20.61
C SER A 514 -3.05 10.98 -19.42
N ILE A 515 -2.62 12.24 -19.62
CA ILE A 515 -2.21 13.12 -18.50
C ILE A 515 -3.35 13.38 -17.53
N ALA A 516 -4.58 13.53 -18.03
CA ALA A 516 -5.71 13.73 -17.14
C ALA A 516 -5.98 12.48 -16.28
N GLY A 517 -5.83 11.29 -16.85
CA GLY A 517 -5.86 10.04 -16.07
C GLY A 517 -4.73 9.97 -15.04
N ILE A 518 -3.53 10.44 -15.40
CA ILE A 518 -2.35 10.40 -14.51
C ILE A 518 -2.59 11.30 -13.30
N TYR A 519 -3.10 12.52 -13.52
CA TYR A 519 -3.46 13.41 -12.41
C TYR A 519 -4.56 12.82 -11.51
N ASN A 520 -5.54 12.10 -12.07
CA ASN A 520 -6.57 11.45 -11.28
C ASN A 520 -5.99 10.34 -10.40
N ASP A 521 -5.25 9.42 -11.01
CA ASP A 521 -4.73 8.23 -10.31
C ASP A 521 -3.60 8.62 -9.35
N PHE A 522 -2.81 9.64 -9.68
CA PHE A 522 -1.83 10.22 -8.77
C PHE A 522 -2.51 10.89 -7.58
N GLY A 523 -3.54 11.70 -7.81
CA GLY A 523 -4.36 12.27 -6.74
C GLY A 523 -4.93 11.20 -5.81
N MET A 524 -5.40 10.07 -6.35
CA MET A 524 -5.90 8.96 -5.54
C MET A 524 -4.81 8.15 -4.83
N THR A 525 -3.61 8.05 -5.41
CA THR A 525 -2.43 7.50 -4.74
C THR A 525 -2.10 8.33 -3.51
N LEU A 526 -1.98 9.64 -3.71
CA LEU A 526 -1.75 10.60 -2.63
C LEU A 526 -2.87 10.56 -1.62
N PHE A 527 -4.14 10.42 -2.02
CA PHE A 527 -5.25 10.29 -1.08
C PHE A 527 -5.11 9.09 -0.13
N LYS A 528 -4.46 8.01 -0.58
CA LYS A 528 -4.19 6.82 0.24
C LYS A 528 -2.91 6.94 1.08
N THR A 529 -1.84 7.54 0.54
CA THR A 529 -0.53 7.63 1.22
C THR A 529 -0.32 8.91 2.01
N GLN A 530 -0.82 10.05 1.52
CA GLN A 530 -0.58 11.39 2.05
C GLN A 530 -1.90 12.09 2.46
N LYS A 531 -1.95 12.61 3.69
CA LYS A 531 -3.18 13.18 4.26
C LYS A 531 -3.44 14.64 3.87
N ASP A 532 -2.65 15.26 3.00
CA ASP A 532 -2.96 16.61 2.52
C ASP A 532 -4.08 16.60 1.47
N SER A 533 -5.32 16.65 1.97
CA SER A 533 -6.52 16.67 1.13
C SER A 533 -6.59 17.90 0.22
N LYS A 534 -5.79 18.96 0.42
CA LYS A 534 -5.73 20.10 -0.51
C LYS A 534 -4.87 19.78 -1.72
N LEU A 535 -3.71 19.15 -1.51
CA LEU A 535 -2.84 18.71 -2.58
C LEU A 535 -3.55 17.68 -3.47
N VAL A 536 -4.20 16.68 -2.86
CA VAL A 536 -5.04 15.70 -3.55
C VAL A 536 -6.09 16.41 -4.41
N LEU A 537 -6.82 17.35 -3.83
CA LEU A 537 -7.87 18.08 -4.54
C LEU A 537 -7.31 18.88 -5.73
N ASN A 538 -6.12 19.48 -5.61
CA ASN A 538 -5.50 20.21 -6.71
C ASN A 538 -5.23 19.32 -7.92
N TYR A 539 -4.66 18.12 -7.71
CA TYR A 539 -4.39 17.18 -8.79
C TYR A 539 -5.69 16.65 -9.43
N LEU A 540 -6.69 16.29 -8.61
CA LEU A 540 -7.99 15.87 -9.14
C LEU A 540 -8.69 16.99 -9.94
N LEU A 541 -8.59 18.25 -9.50
CA LEU A 541 -9.13 19.40 -10.22
C LEU A 541 -8.39 19.66 -11.54
N GLN A 542 -7.06 19.48 -11.58
CA GLN A 542 -6.28 19.56 -12.81
C GLN A 542 -6.68 18.47 -13.80
N SER A 543 -6.86 17.23 -13.34
CA SER A 543 -7.40 16.14 -14.14
C SER A 543 -8.75 16.51 -14.76
N LEU A 544 -9.70 16.97 -13.94
CA LEU A 544 -11.03 17.39 -14.39
C LEU A 544 -10.95 18.53 -15.41
N GLN A 545 -10.09 19.52 -15.17
CA GLN A 545 -9.91 20.65 -16.07
C GLN A 545 -9.40 20.21 -17.45
N LEU A 546 -8.45 19.27 -17.49
CA LEU A 546 -7.95 18.73 -18.76
C LEU A 546 -9.01 17.92 -19.49
N GLN A 547 -9.72 17.02 -18.80
CA GLN A 547 -10.84 16.25 -19.38
C GLN A 547 -11.92 17.16 -20.00
N MET A 548 -12.27 18.25 -19.30
CA MET A 548 -13.25 19.22 -19.79
C MET A 548 -12.77 20.02 -21.00
N LYS A 549 -11.46 20.26 -21.14
CA LYS A 549 -10.88 20.97 -22.29
C LYS A 549 -10.80 20.09 -23.54
N THR A 550 -10.49 18.80 -23.37
CA THR A 550 -10.22 17.89 -24.47
C THR A 550 -11.47 17.19 -25.03
N PHE A 551 -12.56 17.05 -24.26
CA PHE A 551 -13.72 16.25 -24.70
C PHE A 551 -15.11 16.81 -24.30
N PRO A 552 -15.77 17.59 -25.18
CA PRO A 552 -17.20 17.91 -25.01
C PRO A 552 -18.15 16.73 -25.36
N LYS A 553 -17.63 15.63 -25.93
CA LYS A 553 -18.42 14.52 -26.50
C LYS A 553 -18.40 13.23 -25.66
N TYR A 554 -17.52 13.13 -24.65
CA TYR A 554 -17.34 11.93 -23.80
C TYR A 554 -17.28 12.33 -22.32
N PHE A 555 -18.43 12.73 -21.76
CA PHE A 555 -18.53 13.14 -20.35
C PHE A 555 -18.24 12.01 -19.34
N LEU A 556 -18.20 10.75 -19.80
CA LEU A 556 -17.94 9.58 -18.95
C LEU A 556 -16.54 9.60 -18.33
N CYS A 557 -15.55 10.24 -18.94
CA CYS A 557 -14.22 10.35 -18.34
C CYS A 557 -14.21 11.24 -17.10
N CYS A 558 -15.12 12.23 -17.03
CA CYS A 558 -15.21 13.16 -15.90
C CYS A 558 -15.91 12.54 -14.69
N THR A 559 -16.74 11.51 -14.86
CA THR A 559 -17.58 10.97 -13.78
C THR A 559 -16.76 10.30 -12.69
N GLN A 560 -15.69 9.59 -13.08
CA GLN A 560 -14.75 9.00 -12.14
C GLN A 560 -14.03 10.07 -11.32
N THR A 561 -13.46 11.09 -12.00
CA THR A 561 -12.76 12.20 -11.36
C THR A 561 -13.68 12.96 -10.41
N LEU A 562 -14.94 13.23 -10.80
CA LEU A 562 -15.93 13.89 -9.96
C LEU A 562 -16.30 13.05 -8.73
N SER A 563 -16.43 11.73 -8.89
CA SER A 563 -16.69 10.80 -7.78
C SER A 563 -15.52 10.73 -6.81
N ASN A 564 -14.29 10.76 -7.32
CA ASN A 564 -13.07 10.84 -6.52
C ASN A 564 -13.00 12.17 -5.74
N ILE A 565 -13.26 13.31 -6.39
CA ILE A 565 -13.35 14.62 -5.73
C ILE A 565 -14.44 14.62 -4.65
N ALA A 566 -15.59 14.02 -4.92
CA ALA A 566 -16.66 13.90 -3.93
C ALA A 566 -16.23 13.05 -2.72
N SER A 567 -15.45 11.99 -2.94
CA SER A 567 -14.90 11.16 -1.87
C SER A 567 -13.93 11.95 -0.98
N VAL A 568 -13.06 12.76 -1.59
CA VAL A 568 -12.17 13.68 -0.85
C VAL A 568 -12.97 14.69 -0.02
N TYR A 569 -14.04 15.28 -0.57
CA TYR A 569 -14.92 16.17 0.20
C TYR A 569 -15.67 15.44 1.32
N SER A 570 -16.03 14.17 1.14
CA SER A 570 -16.67 13.33 2.15
C SER A 570 -15.73 13.09 3.34
N GLU A 571 -14.46 12.76 3.09
CA GLU A 571 -13.46 12.59 4.17
C GLU A 571 -13.20 13.91 4.91
N ARG A 572 -13.23 15.04 4.21
CA ARG A 572 -13.18 16.38 4.85
C ARG A 572 -14.48 16.77 5.58
N ARG A 573 -15.43 15.86 5.74
CA ARG A 573 -16.77 16.06 6.32
C ARG A 573 -17.61 17.15 5.62
N ASN A 574 -17.27 17.54 4.39
CA ASN A 574 -18.04 18.47 3.57
C ASN A 574 -19.08 17.71 2.74
N PHE A 575 -20.03 17.09 3.44
CA PHE A 575 -21.02 16.21 2.84
C PHE A 575 -21.94 16.94 1.84
N LYS A 576 -22.23 18.23 2.07
CA LYS A 576 -23.06 19.03 1.15
C LYS A 576 -22.43 19.15 -0.24
N ARG A 577 -21.14 19.50 -0.32
CA ARG A 577 -20.43 19.59 -1.60
C ARG A 577 -20.26 18.22 -2.24
N SER A 578 -19.93 17.21 -1.44
CA SER A 578 -19.79 15.82 -1.90
C SER A 578 -21.09 15.31 -2.55
N LEU A 579 -22.24 15.43 -1.88
CA LEU A 579 -23.54 15.04 -2.42
C LEU A 579 -23.90 15.85 -3.67
N ARG A 580 -23.65 17.16 -3.70
CA ARG A 580 -23.91 18.00 -4.88
C ARG A 580 -23.11 17.49 -6.10
N LEU A 581 -21.84 17.16 -5.91
CA LEU A 581 -20.99 16.61 -6.97
C LEU A 581 -21.48 15.24 -7.46
N LEU A 582 -21.84 14.33 -6.55
CA LEU A 582 -22.37 13.01 -6.93
C LEU A 582 -23.71 13.12 -7.67
N HIS A 583 -24.60 14.03 -7.26
CA HIS A 583 -25.85 14.29 -7.99
C HIS A 583 -25.61 14.90 -9.37
N VAL A 584 -24.66 15.81 -9.52
CA VAL A 584 -24.25 16.32 -10.84
C VAL A 584 -23.64 15.20 -11.67
N THR A 585 -22.88 14.30 -11.06
CA THR A 585 -22.31 13.13 -11.73
C THR A 585 -23.39 12.19 -12.25
N LEU A 586 -24.46 11.95 -11.48
CA LEU A 586 -25.63 11.20 -11.96
C LEU A 586 -26.33 11.90 -13.13
N GLN A 587 -26.49 13.24 -13.07
CA GLN A 587 -27.07 14.01 -14.17
C GLN A 587 -26.22 13.92 -15.44
N ILE A 588 -24.90 13.89 -15.30
CA ILE A 588 -23.97 13.66 -16.41
C ILE A 588 -24.23 12.29 -17.05
N LEU A 589 -24.35 11.23 -16.24
CA LEU A 589 -24.64 9.88 -16.74
C LEU A 589 -26.00 9.79 -17.46
N ASP A 590 -27.02 10.51 -16.99
CA ASP A 590 -28.35 10.47 -17.58
C ASP A 590 -28.45 11.19 -18.94
N LEU A 591 -27.49 12.05 -19.27
CA LEU A 591 -27.46 12.79 -20.54
C LEU A 591 -26.91 11.98 -21.72
N ASP A 592 -26.13 10.94 -21.46
CA ASP A 592 -25.60 10.06 -22.50
C ASP A 592 -26.63 8.99 -22.90
N VAL A 593 -27.66 9.44 -23.61
CA VAL A 593 -28.80 8.59 -24.04
C VAL A 593 -28.37 7.53 -25.08
N SER A 594 -27.24 7.70 -25.76
CA SER A 594 -26.74 6.77 -26.79
C SER A 594 -26.23 5.44 -26.24
N THR A 595 -25.91 5.38 -24.94
CA THR A 595 -25.17 4.28 -24.30
C THR A 595 -25.83 3.79 -23.01
N ASN A 596 -27.04 4.26 -22.68
CA ASN A 596 -27.80 3.93 -21.46
C ASN A 596 -28.06 2.42 -21.25
N SER A 597 -27.71 1.56 -22.21
CA SER A 597 -27.75 0.10 -22.17
C SER A 597 -26.38 -0.56 -21.91
N SER A 598 -25.29 0.19 -21.74
CA SER A 598 -23.97 -0.37 -21.45
C SER A 598 -23.82 -0.73 -19.97
N ASN A 599 -23.30 -1.94 -19.70
CA ASN A 599 -22.96 -2.39 -18.34
C ASN A 599 -21.97 -1.43 -17.65
N ALA A 600 -21.11 -0.72 -18.38
CA ALA A 600 -20.16 0.24 -17.81
C ALA A 600 -20.86 1.44 -17.14
N ILE A 601 -21.90 1.99 -17.76
CA ILE A 601 -22.68 3.11 -17.18
C ILE A 601 -23.50 2.62 -15.99
N ALA A 602 -24.07 1.42 -16.10
CA ALA A 602 -24.77 0.79 -14.99
C ALA A 602 -23.83 0.58 -13.79
N SER A 603 -22.59 0.12 -14.03
CA SER A 603 -21.56 -0.03 -12.99
C SER A 603 -21.27 1.29 -12.29
N GLN A 604 -20.90 2.33 -13.06
CA GLN A 604 -20.62 3.67 -12.51
C GLN A 604 -21.81 4.24 -11.74
N ARG A 605 -23.03 4.08 -12.26
CA ARG A 605 -24.25 4.52 -11.56
C ARG A 605 -24.42 3.80 -10.23
N SER A 606 -24.15 2.48 -10.19
CA SER A 606 -24.22 1.70 -8.96
C SER A 606 -23.18 2.14 -7.92
N GLU A 607 -21.97 2.50 -8.35
CA GLU A 607 -20.90 3.03 -7.49
C GLU A 607 -21.27 4.40 -6.92
N ILE A 608 -21.81 5.30 -7.74
CA ILE A 608 -22.25 6.62 -7.27
C ILE A 608 -23.38 6.47 -6.25
N TYR A 609 -24.35 5.59 -6.49
CA TYR A 609 -25.39 5.30 -5.50
C TYR A 609 -24.83 4.72 -4.20
N ASN A 610 -23.83 3.84 -4.27
CA ASN A 610 -23.14 3.32 -3.09
C ASN A 610 -22.46 4.46 -2.31
N ASN A 611 -21.76 5.38 -3.00
CA ASN A 611 -21.08 6.52 -2.39
C ASN A 611 -22.07 7.50 -1.75
N ILE A 612 -23.18 7.83 -2.42
CA ILE A 612 -24.26 8.64 -1.86
C ILE A 612 -24.84 7.97 -0.61
N GLY A 613 -25.08 6.65 -0.69
CA GLY A 613 -25.55 5.84 0.44
C GLY A 613 -24.63 5.94 1.65
N GLN A 614 -23.33 5.76 1.47
CA GLN A 614 -22.32 5.91 2.52
C GLN A 614 -22.25 7.32 3.10
N ILE A 615 -22.39 8.37 2.28
CA ILE A 615 -22.42 9.75 2.79
C ILE A 615 -23.65 9.98 3.66
N TYR A 616 -24.83 9.52 3.24
CA TYR A 616 -26.02 9.60 4.09
C TYR A 616 -25.91 8.80 5.38
N LEU A 617 -25.18 7.67 5.36
CA LEU A 617 -24.84 6.91 6.57
C LEU A 617 -23.98 7.76 7.52
N LYS A 618 -22.94 8.44 7.00
CA LYS A 618 -22.09 9.36 7.78
C LYS A 618 -22.86 10.58 8.33
N ILE A 619 -23.86 11.08 7.60
CA ILE A 619 -24.76 12.16 8.06
C ILE A 619 -25.73 11.67 9.15
N GLY A 620 -26.03 10.36 9.20
CA GLY A 620 -27.04 9.77 10.08
C GLY A 620 -28.44 9.65 9.47
N GLN A 621 -28.60 9.94 8.17
CA GLN A 621 -29.87 9.79 7.45
C GLN A 621 -30.04 8.36 6.94
N LEU A 622 -30.31 7.43 7.87
CA LEU A 622 -30.34 5.99 7.62
C LEU A 622 -31.35 5.57 6.53
N SER A 623 -32.53 6.20 6.47
CA SER A 623 -33.55 5.90 5.44
C SER A 623 -33.11 6.25 4.02
N LEU A 624 -32.44 7.39 3.82
CA LEU A 624 -31.90 7.76 2.51
C LEU A 624 -30.70 6.91 2.13
N SER A 625 -29.83 6.62 3.11
CA SER A 625 -28.71 5.70 2.93
C SER A 625 -29.17 4.34 2.40
N LEU A 626 -30.17 3.75 3.06
CA LEU A 626 -30.78 2.48 2.65
C LEU A 626 -31.42 2.55 1.26
N LYS A 627 -32.12 3.64 0.93
CA LYS A 627 -32.72 3.85 -0.40
C LYS A 627 -31.66 3.79 -1.50
N TYR A 628 -30.56 4.53 -1.36
CA TYR A 628 -29.51 4.58 -2.38
C TYR A 628 -28.71 3.27 -2.47
N LEU A 629 -28.42 2.62 -1.34
CA LEU A 629 -27.74 1.32 -1.36
C LEU A 629 -28.61 0.22 -2.01
N ASN A 630 -29.92 0.23 -1.77
CA ASN A 630 -30.83 -0.68 -2.46
C ASN A 630 -30.89 -0.42 -3.98
N MET A 631 -30.81 0.85 -4.41
CA MET A 631 -30.69 1.19 -5.84
C MET A 631 -29.37 0.66 -6.42
N SER A 632 -28.25 0.79 -5.70
CA SER A 632 -26.96 0.22 -6.08
C SER A 632 -27.03 -1.31 -6.20
N LEU A 633 -27.55 -1.99 -5.17
CA LEU A 633 -27.69 -3.45 -5.11
C LEU A 633 -28.52 -3.98 -6.29
N LYS A 634 -29.66 -3.33 -6.60
CA LYS A 634 -30.53 -3.71 -7.71
C LYS A 634 -29.81 -3.66 -9.06
N ILE A 635 -28.94 -2.67 -9.26
CA ILE A 635 -28.15 -2.56 -10.48
C ILE A 635 -27.05 -3.64 -10.51
N LYS A 636 -26.30 -3.79 -9.41
CA LYS A 636 -25.23 -4.79 -9.29
C LYS A 636 -25.74 -6.21 -9.54
N ARG A 637 -26.86 -6.62 -8.94
CA ARG A 637 -27.49 -7.94 -9.18
C ARG A 637 -27.92 -8.16 -10.64
N LYS A 638 -28.15 -7.09 -11.41
CA LYS A 638 -28.54 -7.19 -12.83
C LYS A 638 -27.33 -7.34 -13.76
N ILE A 639 -26.21 -6.71 -13.44
CA ILE A 639 -25.04 -6.61 -14.34
C ILE A 639 -23.87 -7.50 -13.94
N LEU A 640 -23.81 -7.95 -12.68
CA LEU A 640 -22.75 -8.79 -12.14
C LEU A 640 -23.26 -10.22 -11.94
N PRO A 641 -22.36 -11.23 -11.96
CA PRO A 641 -22.68 -12.58 -11.52
C PRO A 641 -23.26 -12.59 -10.11
N VAL A 642 -24.12 -13.57 -9.80
CA VAL A 642 -24.79 -13.70 -8.48
C VAL A 642 -23.78 -13.68 -7.33
N ASN A 643 -22.62 -14.31 -7.54
CA ASN A 643 -21.57 -14.44 -6.53
C ASN A 643 -20.50 -13.36 -6.71
N HIS A 644 -20.86 -12.11 -7.02
CA HIS A 644 -19.85 -11.06 -7.17
C HIS A 644 -19.54 -10.39 -5.82
N PRO A 645 -18.26 -10.20 -5.42
CA PRO A 645 -17.90 -9.59 -4.13
C PRO A 645 -18.55 -8.22 -3.88
N ASP A 646 -18.68 -7.40 -4.93
CA ASP A 646 -19.37 -6.11 -4.84
C ASP A 646 -20.84 -6.18 -4.38
N ILE A 647 -21.51 -7.32 -4.57
CA ILE A 647 -22.86 -7.56 -4.07
C ILE A 647 -22.80 -7.77 -2.56
N ALA A 648 -21.89 -8.62 -2.08
CA ALA A 648 -21.66 -8.86 -0.65
C ALA A 648 -21.26 -7.57 0.08
N LEU A 649 -20.38 -6.73 -0.50
CA LEU A 649 -20.01 -5.43 0.06
C LEU A 649 -21.21 -4.49 0.22
N THR A 650 -22.10 -4.43 -0.77
CA THR A 650 -23.31 -3.61 -0.68
C THR A 650 -24.27 -4.18 0.38
N LEU A 651 -24.43 -5.51 0.46
CA LEU A 651 -25.25 -6.17 1.48
C LEU A 651 -24.71 -5.95 2.89
N ASN A 652 -23.38 -6.01 3.08
CA ASN A 652 -22.73 -5.67 4.34
C ASN A 652 -23.05 -4.23 4.78
N ASN A 653 -22.99 -3.27 3.86
CA ASN A 653 -23.36 -1.87 4.14
C ASN A 653 -24.85 -1.73 4.51
N ILE A 654 -25.73 -2.47 3.84
CA ILE A 654 -27.17 -2.51 4.15
C ILE A 654 -27.41 -3.12 5.54
N GLY A 655 -26.75 -4.23 5.85
CA GLY A 655 -26.81 -4.88 7.17
C GLY A 655 -26.37 -3.94 8.29
N MET A 656 -25.29 -3.18 8.10
CA MET A 656 -24.85 -2.15 9.04
C MET A 656 -25.85 -1.01 9.25
N ILE A 657 -26.65 -0.67 8.23
CA ILE A 657 -27.72 0.32 8.38
C ILE A 657 -28.87 -0.25 9.19
N TYR A 658 -29.28 -1.49 8.93
CA TYR A 658 -30.30 -2.15 9.74
C TYR A 658 -29.85 -2.30 11.19
N LEU A 659 -28.59 -2.65 11.42
CA LEU A 659 -27.97 -2.67 12.75
C LEU A 659 -28.09 -1.31 13.46
N LYS A 660 -27.74 -0.20 12.78
CA LYS A 660 -27.89 1.17 13.31
C LYS A 660 -29.35 1.59 13.53
N ARG A 661 -30.30 0.94 12.85
CA ARG A 661 -31.75 1.12 13.07
C ARG A 661 -32.30 0.17 14.15
N LEU A 662 -31.46 -0.65 14.78
CA LEU A 662 -31.84 -1.68 15.75
C LEU A 662 -32.74 -2.78 15.16
N ASP A 663 -32.77 -2.93 13.83
CA ASP A 663 -33.49 -4.00 13.13
C ASP A 663 -32.54 -5.19 12.94
N TYR A 664 -32.32 -5.92 14.04
CA TYR A 664 -31.36 -7.03 14.08
C TYR A 664 -31.74 -8.20 13.17
N GLU A 665 -33.03 -8.40 12.89
CA GLU A 665 -33.49 -9.48 12.00
C GLU A 665 -33.07 -9.20 10.55
N LYS A 666 -33.36 -7.99 10.04
CA LYS A 666 -32.95 -7.61 8.67
C LYS A 666 -31.44 -7.44 8.53
N ALA A 667 -30.76 -7.01 9.61
CA ALA A 667 -29.30 -6.98 9.65
C ALA A 667 -28.73 -8.40 9.47
N GLY A 668 -29.24 -9.37 10.24
CA GLY A 668 -28.87 -10.78 10.14
C GLY A 668 -29.03 -11.33 8.72
N LYS A 669 -30.23 -11.18 8.14
CA LYS A 669 -30.52 -11.63 6.76
C LYS A 669 -29.56 -11.03 5.72
N SER A 670 -29.24 -9.74 5.85
CA SER A 670 -28.33 -9.07 4.93
C SER A 670 -26.89 -9.57 5.06
N PHE A 671 -26.44 -9.85 6.30
CA PHE A 671 -25.11 -10.40 6.53
C PHE A 671 -25.01 -11.87 6.14
N GLU A 672 -26.04 -12.68 6.40
CA GLU A 672 -26.10 -14.09 5.98
C GLU A 672 -25.97 -14.21 4.46
N GLU A 673 -26.75 -13.44 3.69
CA GLU A 673 -26.63 -13.41 2.22
C GLU A 673 -25.23 -12.95 1.76
N ALA A 674 -24.63 -11.99 2.47
CA ALA A 674 -23.26 -11.55 2.18
C ALA A 674 -22.23 -12.65 2.46
N VAL A 675 -22.42 -13.44 3.53
CA VAL A 675 -21.53 -14.56 3.90
C VAL A 675 -21.62 -15.66 2.86
N GLU A 676 -22.82 -16.05 2.43
CA GLU A 676 -23.02 -17.05 1.37
C GLU A 676 -22.24 -16.68 0.11
N ILE A 677 -22.35 -15.42 -0.34
CA ILE A 677 -21.60 -14.91 -1.50
C ILE A 677 -20.08 -14.93 -1.25
N VAL A 678 -19.65 -14.58 -0.04
CA VAL A 678 -18.22 -14.51 0.29
C VAL A 678 -17.60 -15.91 0.40
N GLU A 679 -18.29 -16.87 0.96
CA GLU A 679 -17.86 -18.26 1.13
C GLU A 679 -17.88 -19.03 -0.21
N GLU A 680 -18.82 -18.73 -1.11
CA GLU A 680 -18.88 -19.38 -2.42
C GLU A 680 -17.77 -18.94 -3.38
N CYS A 681 -17.09 -17.82 -3.13
CA CYS A 681 -16.20 -17.22 -4.12
C CYS A 681 -14.73 -17.53 -3.99
N LEU A 682 -14.17 -17.77 -2.80
CA LEU A 682 -12.72 -17.97 -2.58
C LEU A 682 -12.47 -18.56 -1.18
N PRO A 683 -11.29 -19.16 -0.91
CA PRO A 683 -10.89 -19.50 0.45
C PRO A 683 -10.87 -18.25 1.34
N LEU A 684 -11.45 -18.35 2.54
CA LEU A 684 -11.61 -17.27 3.53
C LEU A 684 -10.32 -16.49 3.85
N GLU A 685 -9.17 -17.11 3.62
CA GLU A 685 -7.85 -16.68 4.07
C GLU A 685 -7.17 -15.65 3.17
N GLN A 686 -7.81 -15.25 2.06
CA GLN A 686 -7.24 -14.34 1.06
C GLN A 686 -8.02 -13.01 0.93
N ARG A 687 -8.97 -12.74 1.83
CA ARG A 687 -10.05 -11.75 1.63
C ARG A 687 -10.18 -10.76 2.79
N ALA A 688 -9.54 -9.59 2.68
CA ALA A 688 -9.62 -8.54 3.69
C ALA A 688 -11.05 -7.98 3.90
N ASP A 689 -11.90 -8.01 2.85
CA ASP A 689 -13.31 -7.64 2.90
C ASP A 689 -14.16 -8.61 3.72
N ALA A 690 -13.87 -9.90 3.65
CA ALA A 690 -14.51 -10.93 4.47
C ALA A 690 -14.31 -10.66 5.97
N ALA A 691 -13.12 -10.19 6.37
CA ALA A 691 -12.86 -9.85 7.76
C ALA A 691 -13.76 -8.72 8.27
N GLN A 692 -14.01 -7.70 7.45
CA GLN A 692 -14.92 -6.62 7.83
C GLN A 692 -16.36 -7.12 8.00
N LEU A 693 -16.82 -8.02 7.12
CA LEU A 693 -18.13 -8.66 7.22
C LEU A 693 -18.24 -9.44 8.54
N TYR A 694 -17.26 -10.29 8.86
CA TYR A 694 -17.26 -11.05 10.11
C TYR A 694 -17.19 -10.17 11.36
N ASN A 695 -16.44 -9.07 11.32
CA ASN A 695 -16.44 -8.09 12.40
C ASN A 695 -17.83 -7.45 12.58
N ASN A 696 -18.55 -7.14 11.50
CA ASN A 696 -19.90 -6.59 11.58
C ASN A 696 -20.93 -7.61 12.09
N ILE A 697 -20.76 -8.89 11.75
CA ILE A 697 -21.57 -9.98 12.30
C ILE A 697 -21.27 -10.16 13.79
N GLY A 698 -20.01 -10.09 14.20
CA GLY A 698 -19.64 -10.07 15.62
C GLY A 698 -20.33 -8.94 16.37
N LEU A 699 -20.41 -7.74 15.77
CA LEU A 699 -21.14 -6.61 16.33
C LEU A 699 -22.66 -6.82 16.38
N LEU A 700 -23.24 -7.51 15.40
CA LEU A 700 -24.64 -7.92 15.44
C LEU A 700 -24.91 -8.86 16.61
N GLU A 701 -24.09 -9.89 16.79
CA GLU A 701 -24.24 -10.85 17.88
C GLU A 701 -23.99 -10.20 19.25
N TYR A 702 -23.05 -9.26 19.34
CA TYR A 702 -22.86 -8.44 20.54
C TYR A 702 -24.12 -7.64 20.89
N ASN A 703 -24.74 -6.96 19.92
CA ASN A 703 -25.96 -6.20 20.14
C ASN A 703 -27.21 -7.07 20.42
N ARG A 704 -27.14 -8.37 20.10
CA ARG A 704 -28.13 -9.39 20.46
C ARG A 704 -27.84 -10.04 21.82
N ASP A 705 -26.81 -9.59 22.53
CA ASP A 705 -26.32 -10.13 23.81
C ASP A 705 -25.76 -11.58 23.71
N ASN A 706 -25.42 -12.03 22.50
CA ASN A 706 -24.79 -13.32 22.25
C ASN A 706 -23.25 -13.20 22.32
N LEU A 707 -22.72 -12.89 23.50
CA LEU A 707 -21.31 -12.53 23.70
C LEU A 707 -20.31 -13.60 23.22
N ASP A 708 -20.61 -14.90 23.39
CA ASP A 708 -19.73 -15.99 22.92
C ASP A 708 -19.68 -16.09 21.39
N LYS A 709 -20.82 -15.91 20.71
CA LYS A 709 -20.87 -15.88 19.24
C LYS A 709 -20.15 -14.64 18.71
N ALA A 710 -20.27 -13.50 19.39
CA ALA A 710 -19.54 -12.29 19.03
C ALA A 710 -18.02 -12.54 19.03
N LEU A 711 -17.48 -13.15 20.08
CA LEU A 711 -16.05 -13.52 20.15
C LEU A 711 -15.65 -14.49 19.03
N LEU A 712 -16.46 -15.50 18.73
CA LEU A 712 -16.19 -16.44 17.64
C LEU A 712 -16.04 -15.72 16.29
N TYR A 713 -16.93 -14.78 15.98
CA TYR A 713 -16.87 -14.02 14.73
C TYR A 713 -15.74 -12.98 14.71
N TYR A 714 -15.44 -12.34 15.84
CA TYR A 714 -14.27 -11.47 15.94
C TYR A 714 -12.95 -12.23 15.78
N ASP A 715 -12.84 -13.44 16.31
CA ASP A 715 -11.66 -14.30 16.14
C ASP A 715 -11.47 -14.73 14.68
N LYS A 716 -12.57 -15.07 13.99
CA LYS A 716 -12.56 -15.30 12.53
C LYS A 716 -12.08 -14.07 11.76
N ALA A 717 -12.61 -12.89 12.09
CA ALA A 717 -12.20 -11.63 11.45
C ALA A 717 -10.71 -11.33 11.67
N LEU A 718 -10.22 -11.53 12.90
CA LEU A 718 -8.82 -11.32 13.27
C LEU A 718 -7.89 -12.29 12.55
N THR A 719 -8.27 -13.57 12.48
CA THR A 719 -7.50 -14.61 11.78
C THR A 719 -7.32 -14.27 10.30
N ILE A 720 -8.39 -13.80 9.65
CA ILE A 720 -8.34 -13.36 8.25
C ILE A 720 -7.45 -12.12 8.11
N GLN A 721 -7.63 -11.10 8.97
CA GLN A 721 -6.81 -9.88 8.91
C GLN A 721 -5.32 -10.14 9.11
N LEU A 722 -4.94 -10.99 10.06
CA LEU A 722 -3.53 -11.31 10.32
C LEU A 722 -2.88 -12.10 9.16
N LYS A 723 -3.67 -12.80 8.35
CA LYS A 723 -3.18 -13.47 7.14
C LYS A 723 -3.12 -12.54 5.92
N CYS A 724 -4.08 -11.62 5.77
CA CYS A 724 -4.24 -10.80 4.57
C CYS A 724 -3.59 -9.42 4.64
N LEU A 725 -3.40 -8.87 5.84
CA LEU A 725 -2.92 -7.50 6.03
C LEU A 725 -1.59 -7.51 6.79
N PRO A 726 -0.75 -6.48 6.62
CA PRO A 726 0.40 -6.28 7.49
C PRO A 726 -0.04 -6.31 8.97
N PRO A 727 0.78 -6.85 9.89
CA PRO A 727 0.41 -7.01 11.30
C PRO A 727 -0.09 -5.72 11.97
N MET A 728 0.33 -4.56 11.46
CA MET A 728 -0.06 -3.22 11.92
C MET A 728 -0.98 -2.55 10.91
N HIS A 729 -2.27 -2.94 10.92
CA HIS A 729 -3.32 -2.31 10.12
C HIS A 729 -4.47 -1.81 11.00
N TRP A 730 -5.04 -0.63 10.69
CA TRP A 730 -6.06 0.01 11.52
C TRP A 730 -7.33 -0.83 11.69
N GLN A 731 -7.69 -1.66 10.71
CA GLN A 731 -8.86 -2.56 10.82
C GLN A 731 -8.65 -3.65 11.88
N THR A 732 -7.40 -4.05 12.13
CA THR A 732 -7.03 -5.00 13.20
C THR A 732 -7.26 -4.37 14.57
N ALA A 733 -6.98 -3.06 14.71
CA ALA A 733 -7.27 -2.32 15.94
C ALA A 733 -8.77 -2.34 16.26
N ALA A 734 -9.63 -2.12 15.25
CA ALA A 734 -11.08 -2.12 15.43
C ALA A 734 -11.62 -3.47 15.97
N VAL A 735 -11.09 -4.60 15.48
CA VAL A 735 -11.48 -5.93 15.98
C VAL A 735 -11.06 -6.12 17.43
N TYR A 736 -9.82 -5.75 17.79
CA TYR A 736 -9.37 -5.80 19.18
C TYR A 736 -10.20 -4.89 20.11
N ASN A 737 -10.57 -3.69 19.66
CA ASN A 737 -11.46 -2.81 20.42
C ASN A 737 -12.82 -3.47 20.67
N ASN A 738 -13.41 -4.10 19.64
CA ASN A 738 -14.70 -4.77 19.77
C ASN A 738 -14.63 -6.00 20.69
N MET A 739 -13.57 -6.81 20.61
CA MET A 739 -13.33 -7.89 21.57
C MET A 739 -13.19 -7.35 23.00
N GLY A 740 -12.51 -6.22 23.17
CA GLY A 740 -12.39 -5.53 24.47
C GLY A 740 -13.75 -5.17 25.08
N HIS A 741 -14.71 -4.72 24.26
CA HIS A 741 -16.09 -4.49 24.71
C HIS A 741 -16.76 -5.77 25.19
N VAL A 742 -16.63 -6.88 24.45
CA VAL A 742 -17.22 -8.17 24.88
C VAL A 742 -16.67 -8.61 26.24
N PHE A 743 -15.35 -8.54 26.42
CA PHE A 743 -14.74 -8.90 27.71
C PHE A 743 -15.11 -7.94 28.84
N PHE A 744 -15.37 -6.66 28.53
CA PHE A 744 -15.86 -5.71 29.52
C PHE A 744 -17.26 -6.07 30.03
N GLU A 745 -18.20 -6.40 29.13
CA GLU A 745 -19.56 -6.82 29.51
C GLU A 745 -19.56 -8.15 30.30
N LYS A 746 -18.61 -9.05 30.01
CA LYS A 746 -18.37 -10.27 30.81
C LYS A 746 -17.70 -10.01 32.18
N ALA A 747 -17.41 -8.75 32.53
CA ALA A 747 -16.64 -8.36 33.71
C ALA A 747 -15.20 -8.92 33.76
N GLU A 748 -14.65 -9.36 32.63
CA GLU A 748 -13.27 -9.85 32.48
C GLU A 748 -12.30 -8.67 32.23
N TYR A 749 -12.27 -7.71 33.15
CA TYR A 749 -11.61 -6.41 32.96
C TYR A 749 -10.12 -6.47 32.61
N LYS A 750 -9.38 -7.46 33.12
CA LYS A 750 -7.95 -7.66 32.79
C LYS A 750 -7.75 -8.03 31.31
N ILE A 751 -8.62 -8.86 30.76
CA ILE A 751 -8.56 -9.29 29.35
C ILE A 751 -9.05 -8.14 28.47
N ALA A 752 -10.10 -7.42 28.88
CA ALA A 752 -10.56 -6.21 28.20
C ALA A 752 -9.44 -5.17 28.05
N LEU A 753 -8.70 -4.87 29.13
CA LEU A 753 -7.53 -3.99 29.08
C LEU A 753 -6.48 -4.47 28.09
N LYS A 754 -6.16 -5.77 28.09
CA LYS A 754 -5.19 -6.34 27.14
C LYS A 754 -5.62 -6.11 25.69
N MET A 755 -6.90 -6.29 25.37
CA MET A 755 -7.42 -6.08 24.02
C MET A 755 -7.45 -4.59 23.64
N PHE A 756 -7.92 -3.71 24.52
CA PHE A 756 -7.90 -2.27 24.27
C PHE A 756 -6.48 -1.71 24.12
N HIS A 757 -5.50 -2.19 24.90
CA HIS A 757 -4.10 -1.79 24.74
C HIS A 757 -3.50 -2.25 23.41
N LYS A 758 -3.79 -3.48 22.96
CA LYS A 758 -3.40 -3.91 21.60
C LYS A 758 -4.01 -3.00 20.52
N SER A 759 -5.29 -2.67 20.66
CA SER A 759 -5.95 -1.71 19.77
C SER A 759 -5.28 -0.33 19.80
N LEU A 760 -4.88 0.15 20.99
CA LEU A 760 -4.23 1.45 21.15
C LEU A 760 -2.87 1.46 20.47
N THR A 761 -2.02 0.45 20.70
CA THR A 761 -0.69 0.34 20.10
C THR A 761 -0.76 0.33 18.57
N ILE A 762 -1.68 -0.45 17.99
CA ILE A 762 -1.89 -0.46 16.54
C ILE A 762 -2.43 0.90 16.08
N GLY A 763 -3.39 1.49 16.81
CA GLY A 763 -3.97 2.79 16.51
C GLY A 763 -2.92 3.92 16.47
N GLU A 764 -2.05 4.00 17.48
CA GLU A 764 -0.98 5.01 17.58
C GLU A 764 0.09 4.86 16.49
N GLN A 765 0.35 3.64 16.02
CA GLN A 765 1.30 3.38 14.94
C GLN A 765 0.71 3.65 13.55
N CYS A 766 -0.59 3.39 13.35
CA CYS A 766 -1.24 3.50 12.05
C CYS A 766 -1.97 4.83 11.81
N LEU A 767 -2.36 5.53 12.87
CA LEU A 767 -3.22 6.72 12.80
C LEU A 767 -2.49 7.94 13.39
N PRO A 768 -2.81 9.17 12.95
CA PRO A 768 -2.25 10.37 13.55
C PRO A 768 -2.69 10.45 15.02
N SER A 769 -1.85 11.01 15.88
CA SER A 769 -2.12 11.10 17.32
C SER A 769 -3.46 11.76 17.68
N ASN A 770 -3.99 12.61 16.79
CA ASN A 770 -5.29 13.25 16.94
C ASN A 770 -6.45 12.51 16.24
N HIS A 771 -6.35 11.20 16.00
CA HIS A 771 -7.44 10.47 15.33
C HIS A 771 -8.61 10.17 16.29
N PRO A 772 -9.89 10.31 15.87
CA PRO A 772 -11.04 10.00 16.72
C PRO A 772 -11.04 8.59 17.31
N GLU A 773 -10.60 7.58 16.54
CA GLU A 773 -10.49 6.19 17.03
C GLU A 773 -9.52 6.05 18.22
N ILE A 774 -8.43 6.82 18.27
CA ILE A 774 -7.51 6.81 19.42
C ILE A 774 -8.24 7.36 20.66
N SER A 775 -9.02 8.43 20.49
CA SER A 775 -9.88 8.95 21.57
C SER A 775 -10.87 7.88 22.08
N HIS A 776 -11.50 7.12 21.17
CA HIS A 776 -12.44 6.06 21.53
C HIS A 776 -11.77 4.98 22.39
N ILE A 777 -10.58 4.54 21.99
CA ILE A 777 -9.82 3.51 22.71
C ILE A 777 -9.42 4.02 24.10
N HIS A 778 -8.96 5.28 24.23
CA HIS A 778 -8.69 5.89 25.53
C HIS A 778 -9.95 5.95 26.41
N GLN A 779 -11.10 6.34 25.86
CA GLN A 779 -12.35 6.38 26.62
C GLN A 779 -12.71 4.98 27.16
N ASN A 780 -12.55 3.95 26.34
CA ASN A 780 -12.83 2.56 26.73
C ASN A 780 -11.88 2.07 27.83
N ILE A 781 -10.57 2.32 27.70
CA ILE A 781 -9.59 2.01 28.75
C ILE A 781 -9.93 2.74 30.06
N GLY A 782 -10.32 4.01 29.98
CA GLY A 782 -10.77 4.80 31.14
C GLY A 782 -11.99 4.19 31.83
N LYS A 783 -12.97 3.68 31.08
CA LYS A 783 -14.12 2.94 31.62
C LYS A 783 -13.69 1.67 32.36
N VAL A 784 -12.73 0.90 31.81
CA VAL A 784 -12.25 -0.32 32.47
C VAL A 784 -11.51 0.00 33.77
N TYR A 785 -10.62 1.01 33.77
CA TYR A 785 -9.93 1.41 35.00
C TYR A 785 -10.89 1.96 36.06
N ARG A 786 -11.95 2.67 35.66
CA ARG A 786 -13.01 3.08 36.58
C ARG A 786 -13.72 1.88 37.21
N ALA A 787 -14.06 0.86 36.43
CA ALA A 787 -14.68 -0.38 36.95
C ALA A 787 -13.74 -1.14 37.92
N LEU A 788 -12.43 -1.09 37.67
CA LEU A 788 -11.38 -1.61 38.55
C LEU A 788 -11.09 -0.72 39.77
N LYS A 789 -11.74 0.45 39.90
CA LYS A 789 -11.50 1.48 40.92
C LYS A 789 -10.08 2.08 40.90
N ASP A 790 -9.35 1.95 39.78
CA ASP A 790 -8.08 2.64 39.54
C ASP A 790 -8.36 4.03 38.93
N TYR A 791 -8.88 4.92 39.76
CA TYR A 791 -9.29 6.26 39.34
C TYR A 791 -8.14 7.13 38.79
N PRO A 792 -6.89 7.08 39.30
CA PRO A 792 -5.78 7.84 38.72
C PRO A 792 -5.52 7.50 37.26
N ARG A 793 -5.50 6.20 36.91
CA ARG A 793 -5.33 5.79 35.50
C ARG A 793 -6.58 6.09 34.68
N ALA A 794 -7.77 5.92 35.24
CA ALA A 794 -9.02 6.28 34.57
C ALA A 794 -9.03 7.76 34.16
N LEU A 795 -8.58 8.68 35.04
CA LEU A 795 -8.46 10.11 34.74
C LEU A 795 -7.52 10.38 33.57
N ILE A 796 -6.32 9.80 33.56
CA ILE A 796 -5.34 10.00 32.47
C ILE A 796 -5.97 9.65 31.11
N HIS A 797 -6.61 8.47 31.03
CA HIS A 797 -7.23 8.03 29.80
C HIS A 797 -8.47 8.85 29.41
N CYS A 798 -9.33 9.24 30.37
CA CYS A 798 -10.47 10.10 30.09
C CYS A 798 -10.07 11.52 29.65
N ILE A 799 -9.01 12.10 30.23
CA ILE A 799 -8.47 13.41 29.83
C ILE A 799 -7.92 13.35 28.40
N ASN A 800 -7.11 12.33 28.09
CA ASN A 800 -6.60 12.12 26.73
C ASN A 800 -7.74 11.96 25.71
N ALA A 801 -8.79 11.21 26.06
CA ALA A 801 -9.96 11.05 25.20
C ALA A 801 -10.66 12.39 24.92
N VAL A 802 -10.86 13.23 25.95
CA VAL A 802 -11.44 14.58 25.79
C VAL A 802 -10.55 15.48 24.94
N GLN A 803 -9.25 15.53 25.23
CA GLN A 803 -8.30 16.37 24.50
C GLN A 803 -8.26 16.02 23.02
N ILE A 804 -8.05 14.74 22.68
CA ILE A 804 -8.03 14.27 21.29
C ILE A 804 -9.38 14.57 20.63
N GLY A 805 -10.50 14.30 21.32
CA GLY A 805 -11.84 14.57 20.81
C GLY A 805 -12.07 16.04 20.44
N LEU A 806 -11.60 16.98 21.27
CA LEU A 806 -11.69 18.42 21.00
C LEU A 806 -10.80 18.87 19.83
N GLU A 807 -9.64 18.23 19.65
CA GLU A 807 -8.71 18.56 18.56
C GLU A 807 -9.21 18.07 17.19
N CYS A 808 -9.98 16.97 17.15
CA CYS A 808 -10.33 16.28 15.90
C CYS A 808 -11.80 16.38 15.46
N LEU A 809 -12.72 16.70 16.37
CA LEU A 809 -14.15 16.75 16.08
C LEU A 809 -14.71 18.18 16.22
N PRO A 810 -15.79 18.52 15.48
CA PRO A 810 -16.51 19.76 15.71
C PRO A 810 -16.95 19.85 17.17
N SER A 811 -16.93 21.05 17.76
CA SER A 811 -17.29 21.28 19.17
C SER A 811 -18.73 20.90 19.56
N THR A 812 -19.58 20.58 18.58
CA THR A 812 -20.96 20.11 18.76
C THR A 812 -21.13 18.62 18.48
N ASP A 813 -20.05 17.88 18.32
CA ASP A 813 -20.10 16.44 18.08
C ASP A 813 -20.53 15.69 19.35
N SER A 814 -21.55 14.83 19.21
CA SER A 814 -22.13 14.07 20.31
C SER A 814 -21.12 13.15 21.01
N TYR A 815 -20.05 12.77 20.33
CA TYR A 815 -18.99 11.98 20.93
C TYR A 815 -18.19 12.75 21.99
N ILE A 816 -17.95 14.05 21.80
CA ILE A 816 -17.27 14.89 22.81
C ILE A 816 -18.11 14.97 24.10
N ALA A 817 -19.43 14.95 23.99
CA ALA A 817 -20.30 14.88 25.16
C ALA A 817 -20.10 13.58 25.94
N GLU A 818 -19.92 12.44 25.26
CA GLU A 818 -19.67 11.15 25.89
C GLU A 818 -18.30 11.09 26.58
N THR A 819 -17.26 11.72 26.04
CA THR A 819 -15.95 11.80 26.70
C THR A 819 -16.01 12.67 27.96
N TYR A 820 -16.70 13.82 27.90
CA TYR A 820 -16.96 14.65 29.09
C TYR A 820 -17.77 13.91 30.15
N ARG A 821 -18.80 13.16 29.75
CA ARG A 821 -19.60 12.33 30.66
C ARG A 821 -18.74 11.26 31.34
N GLY A 822 -17.88 10.59 30.58
CA GLY A 822 -16.92 9.62 31.12
C GLY A 822 -16.00 10.23 32.17
N LEU A 823 -15.43 11.40 31.87
CA LEU A 823 -14.58 12.14 32.80
C LEU A 823 -15.35 12.58 34.06
N ALA A 824 -16.58 13.09 33.88
CA ALA A 824 -17.44 13.51 34.98
C ALA A 824 -17.78 12.36 35.93
N ARG A 825 -18.06 11.16 35.40
CA ARG A 825 -18.28 9.95 36.19
C ARG A 825 -17.08 9.57 37.05
N VAL A 826 -15.85 9.69 36.52
CA VAL A 826 -14.63 9.42 37.30
C VAL A 826 -14.47 10.45 38.43
N TYR A 827 -14.71 11.73 38.17
CA TYR A 827 -14.68 12.76 39.21
C TYR A 827 -15.78 12.59 40.27
N ASN A 828 -16.96 12.10 39.88
CA ASN A 828 -18.05 11.80 40.79
C ASN A 828 -17.69 10.64 41.73
N ASP A 829 -17.03 9.59 41.22
CA ASP A 829 -16.53 8.47 42.03
C ASP A 829 -15.38 8.89 42.97
N LEU A 830 -14.61 9.92 42.60
CA LEU A 830 -13.57 10.55 43.44
C LEU A 830 -14.15 11.58 44.43
N GLU A 831 -15.47 11.70 44.53
CA GLU A 831 -16.17 12.66 45.39
C GLU A 831 -15.86 14.14 45.06
N ASN A 832 -15.25 14.42 43.91
CA ASN A 832 -15.04 15.78 43.40
C ASN A 832 -16.26 16.24 42.60
N TYR A 833 -17.37 16.39 43.31
CA TYR A 833 -18.66 16.75 42.72
C TYR A 833 -18.66 18.08 41.95
N PRO A 834 -17.97 19.16 42.37
CA PRO A 834 -17.95 20.42 41.61
C PRO A 834 -17.39 20.23 40.19
N VAL A 835 -16.27 19.50 40.06
CA VAL A 835 -15.65 19.24 38.75
C VAL A 835 -16.48 18.24 37.94
N ALA A 836 -17.09 17.25 38.59
CA ALA A 836 -18.01 16.31 37.94
C ALA A 836 -19.20 17.06 37.30
N MET A 837 -19.88 17.91 38.07
CA MET A 837 -21.03 18.68 37.60
C MET A 837 -20.66 19.67 36.48
N GLN A 838 -19.49 20.29 36.54
CA GLN A 838 -19.01 21.15 35.45
C GLN A 838 -18.85 20.36 34.13
N ASN A 839 -18.32 19.14 34.18
CA ASN A 839 -18.15 18.31 32.98
C ASN A 839 -19.48 17.70 32.49
N PHE A 840 -20.39 17.33 33.39
CA PHE A 840 -21.75 16.95 33.01
C PHE A 840 -22.48 18.10 32.30
N GLN A 841 -22.33 19.35 32.77
CA GLN A 841 -22.92 20.51 32.11
C GLN A 841 -22.34 20.72 30.71
N LYS A 842 -21.02 20.58 30.52
CA LYS A 842 -20.39 20.63 29.19
C LYS A 842 -20.97 19.57 28.25
N ALA A 843 -21.17 18.34 28.73
CA ALA A 843 -21.80 17.29 27.94
C ALA A 843 -23.27 17.64 27.58
N LEU A 844 -24.01 18.20 28.53
CA LEU A 844 -25.41 18.61 28.32
C LEU A 844 -25.52 19.74 27.30
N ASP A 845 -24.65 20.75 27.38
CA ASP A 845 -24.62 21.88 26.44
C ASP A 845 -24.40 21.42 24.99
N ILE A 846 -23.59 20.38 24.80
CA ILE A 846 -23.36 19.77 23.48
C ILE A 846 -24.64 19.07 23.00
N TYR A 847 -25.27 18.25 23.85
CA TYR A 847 -26.52 17.56 23.49
C TYR A 847 -27.71 18.48 23.27
N VAL A 848 -27.78 19.62 23.97
CA VAL A 848 -28.82 20.63 23.72
C VAL A 848 -28.62 21.27 22.34
N LYS A 849 -27.38 21.57 21.94
CA LYS A 849 -27.07 22.11 20.60
C LYS A 849 -27.32 21.09 19.50
N LYS A 850 -27.00 19.82 19.73
CA LYS A 850 -27.19 18.73 18.78
C LYS A 850 -27.57 17.44 19.53
N PRO A 851 -28.88 17.10 19.58
CA PRO A 851 -29.33 15.91 20.30
C PRO A 851 -28.75 14.64 19.67
N PRO A 852 -28.42 13.62 20.48
CA PRO A 852 -27.92 12.35 19.98
C PRO A 852 -28.99 11.63 19.14
N ILE A 853 -28.55 10.88 18.12
CA ILE A 853 -29.44 10.07 17.26
C ILE A 853 -30.23 9.07 18.11
N ASP A 854 -29.54 8.43 19.05
CA ASP A 854 -30.15 7.57 20.05
C ASP A 854 -30.40 8.39 21.32
N LYS A 855 -31.68 8.61 21.63
CA LYS A 855 -32.10 9.42 22.79
C LYS A 855 -31.68 8.81 24.12
N LYS A 856 -31.27 7.53 24.16
CA LYS A 856 -30.77 6.90 25.39
C LYS A 856 -29.54 7.61 25.96
N TYR A 857 -28.65 8.12 25.10
CA TYR A 857 -27.44 8.80 25.57
C TYR A 857 -27.80 10.06 26.37
N LEU A 858 -28.83 10.78 25.92
CA LEU A 858 -29.38 11.91 26.66
C LEU A 858 -30.06 11.48 27.97
N ALA A 859 -30.79 10.35 27.98
CA ALA A 859 -31.40 9.82 29.19
C ALA A 859 -30.35 9.44 30.25
N THR A 860 -29.31 8.69 29.85
CA THR A 860 -28.19 8.32 30.73
C THR A 860 -27.41 9.52 31.26
N LEU A 861 -27.29 10.61 30.48
CA LEU A 861 -26.69 11.84 30.98
C LEU A 861 -27.56 12.53 32.03
N TYR A 862 -28.89 12.56 31.84
CA TYR A 862 -29.80 13.08 32.86
C TYR A 862 -29.80 12.24 34.13
N GLU A 863 -29.67 10.92 34.00
CA GLU A 863 -29.49 10.00 35.13
C GLU A 863 -28.20 10.32 35.89
N ASP A 864 -27.06 10.43 35.19
CA ASP A 864 -25.78 10.78 35.80
C ASP A 864 -25.80 12.15 36.50
N ILE A 865 -26.42 13.15 35.88
CA ILE A 865 -26.64 14.48 36.48
C ILE A 865 -27.51 14.37 37.73
N GLY A 866 -28.57 13.55 37.66
CA GLY A 866 -29.45 13.27 38.80
C GLY A 866 -28.69 12.66 39.97
N ILE A 867 -27.81 11.69 39.71
CA ILE A 867 -26.92 11.08 40.71
C ILE A 867 -25.93 12.10 41.27
N GLY A 868 -25.35 12.96 40.44
CA GLY A 868 -24.46 14.04 40.90
C GLY A 868 -25.15 15.03 41.85
N TYR A 869 -26.40 15.42 41.55
CA TYR A 869 -27.22 16.24 42.45
C TYR A 869 -27.62 15.51 43.73
N TYR A 870 -27.88 14.21 43.66
CA TYR A 870 -28.14 13.38 44.84
C TYR A 870 -26.94 13.38 45.79
N ASN A 871 -25.73 13.14 45.26
CA ASN A 871 -24.49 13.12 46.02
C ASN A 871 -24.16 14.47 46.67
N THR A 872 -24.59 15.58 46.05
CA THR A 872 -24.45 16.94 46.62
C THR A 872 -25.61 17.38 47.50
N LYS A 873 -26.54 16.46 47.83
CA LYS A 873 -27.75 16.68 48.64
C LYS A 873 -28.74 17.71 48.05
N GLN A 874 -28.66 17.96 46.75
CA GLN A 874 -29.60 18.83 46.02
C GLN A 874 -30.76 17.99 45.47
N TYR A 875 -31.59 17.49 46.38
CA TYR A 875 -32.61 16.49 46.09
C TYR A 875 -33.68 16.95 45.08
N HIS A 876 -34.04 18.24 45.07
CA HIS A 876 -35.01 18.78 44.12
C HIS A 876 -34.53 18.69 42.66
N ASP A 877 -33.28 19.10 42.40
CA ASP A 877 -32.68 19.04 41.07
C ASP A 877 -32.34 17.60 40.66
N SER A 878 -32.01 16.74 41.63
CA SER A 878 -31.85 15.30 41.42
C SER A 878 -33.13 14.67 40.88
N LEU A 879 -34.26 14.83 41.60
CA LEU A 879 -35.57 14.32 41.19
C LEU A 879 -35.96 14.80 39.78
N LYS A 880 -35.78 16.09 39.50
CA LYS A 880 -36.11 16.69 38.20
C LYS A 880 -35.35 16.05 37.05
N ASN A 881 -34.06 15.72 37.24
CA ASN A 881 -33.25 15.10 36.19
C ASN A 881 -33.52 13.59 36.08
N LEU A 882 -33.68 12.87 37.19
CA LEU A 882 -34.05 11.45 37.18
C LEU A 882 -35.41 11.21 36.52
N GLN A 883 -36.42 12.05 36.80
CA GLN A 883 -37.73 11.97 36.15
C GLN A 883 -37.66 12.20 34.64
N LYS A 884 -36.80 13.13 34.18
CA LYS A 884 -36.53 13.32 32.75
C LYS A 884 -35.89 12.09 32.13
N ALA A 885 -34.91 11.48 32.80
CA ALA A 885 -34.26 10.25 32.35
C ALA A 885 -35.28 9.11 32.20
N VAL A 886 -36.08 8.84 33.23
CA VAL A 886 -37.13 7.80 33.21
C VAL A 886 -38.14 8.04 32.09
N LYS A 887 -38.59 9.29 31.90
CA LYS A 887 -39.53 9.63 30.81
C LYS A 887 -38.94 9.33 29.44
N ILE A 888 -37.63 9.57 29.25
CA ILE A 888 -36.98 9.28 27.96
C ILE A 888 -36.80 7.76 27.81
N PHE A 889 -36.32 7.06 28.83
CA PHE A 889 -36.14 5.61 28.77
C PHE A 889 -37.45 4.86 28.49
N ARG A 890 -38.57 5.24 29.12
CA ARG A 890 -39.89 4.64 28.88
C ARG A 890 -40.43 4.89 27.47
N ASN A 891 -39.94 5.91 26.77
CA ASN A 891 -40.29 6.20 25.37
C ASN A 891 -39.33 5.51 24.38
N CYS A 892 -38.34 4.76 24.85
CA CYS A 892 -37.45 3.94 24.02
C CYS A 892 -37.97 2.50 24.02
N ASP A 893 -38.42 2.00 22.85
CA ASP A 893 -39.04 0.68 22.67
C ASP A 893 -38.08 -0.51 22.87
N SER A 894 -37.56 -0.74 24.09
CA SER A 894 -36.88 -1.99 24.41
C SER A 894 -36.91 -2.33 25.90
N ASN A 895 -37.24 -3.58 26.23
CA ASN A 895 -37.15 -4.19 27.57
C ASN A 895 -35.71 -4.13 28.18
N HIS A 896 -34.72 -3.71 27.40
CA HIS A 896 -33.31 -3.65 27.79
C HIS A 896 -32.98 -2.46 28.71
N TYR A 897 -33.91 -1.51 28.91
CA TYR A 897 -33.71 -0.34 29.79
C TYR A 897 -34.47 -0.42 31.11
N ASP A 898 -35.14 -1.54 31.38
CA ASP A 898 -35.88 -1.74 32.62
C ASP A 898 -34.95 -1.61 33.84
N GLU A 899 -33.68 -2.05 33.73
CA GLU A 899 -32.70 -1.89 34.79
C GLU A 899 -32.35 -0.42 35.07
N CYS A 900 -32.12 0.40 34.04
CA CYS A 900 -31.86 1.84 34.21
C CYS A 900 -33.09 2.57 34.75
N VAL A 901 -34.27 2.18 34.28
CA VAL A 901 -35.55 2.72 34.74
C VAL A 901 -35.79 2.36 36.22
N ASN A 902 -35.48 1.13 36.63
CA ASN A 902 -35.59 0.67 38.00
C ASN A 902 -34.58 1.38 38.90
N LYS A 903 -33.30 1.46 38.52
CA LYS A 903 -32.27 2.21 39.26
C LYS A 903 -32.65 3.66 39.49
N ALA A 904 -33.10 4.34 38.44
CA ALA A 904 -33.54 5.74 38.56
C ALA A 904 -34.80 5.87 39.44
N GLN A 905 -35.72 4.91 39.39
CA GLN A 905 -36.93 4.90 40.24
C GLN A 905 -36.62 4.59 41.70
N GLU A 906 -35.73 3.63 41.99
CA GLU A 906 -35.26 3.33 43.33
C GLU A 906 -34.66 4.58 43.98
N LEU A 907 -33.81 5.31 43.25
CA LEU A 907 -33.22 6.54 43.75
C LEU A 907 -34.26 7.66 43.92
N ILE A 908 -35.26 7.77 43.03
CA ILE A 908 -36.40 8.68 43.22
C ILE A 908 -37.15 8.35 44.51
N THR A 909 -37.46 7.07 44.76
CA THR A 909 -38.15 6.62 45.98
C THR A 909 -37.34 6.95 47.23
N GLN A 910 -36.03 6.64 47.22
CA GLN A 910 -35.13 6.99 48.33
C GLN A 910 -35.12 8.48 48.63
N ILE A 911 -35.11 9.33 47.59
CA ILE A 911 -35.16 10.79 47.77
C ILE A 911 -36.51 11.24 48.36
N MET A 912 -37.63 10.66 47.91
CA MET A 912 -38.96 10.97 48.45
C MET A 912 -39.10 10.55 49.91
N ASP A 913 -38.53 9.41 50.29
CA ASP A 913 -38.50 8.94 51.69
C ASP A 913 -37.62 9.85 52.57
N LEU A 914 -36.51 10.37 52.04
CA LEU A 914 -35.64 11.34 52.73
C LEU A 914 -36.24 12.76 52.84
N GLN A 915 -37.24 13.09 52.03
CA GLN A 915 -37.96 14.37 52.09
C GLN A 915 -39.24 14.30 52.93
N SER A 916 -39.78 13.10 53.16
CA SER A 916 -40.99 12.87 53.96
C SER A 916 -40.70 12.60 55.44
N ASN A 917 -39.47 12.17 55.76
CA ASN A 917 -38.90 12.16 57.11
C ASN A 917 -38.14 13.47 57.38
#